data_AF-A0A9P3ZPG2-F1
#
_entry.id   AF-A0A9P3ZPG2-F1
#
_cell.length_a   1.000
_cell.length_b   1.000
_cell.length_c   1.000
_cell.angle_alpha   90.00
_cell.angle_beta   90.00
_cell.angle_gamma   90.00
#
_symmetry.space_group_name_H-M   'P 1'
#
loop_
_entity.id
_entity.type
_entity.pdbx_description
1 polymer ?
#
loop_
_entity_poly.entity_id
_entity_poly.type
_entity_poly.pdbx_seq_one_letter_code
_entity_poly.pdbx_strand_id
1 'polypeptide(L)'
;MHSTSTCPQKREVAGLWIGETLPPLAELCIRSYLSHGIPFRLFTYRNYENIPEEAIVQDASEVIPEELVFRHDNGSLAPFADWFRNTWLERKGGFWTDLDVACLSPNLPKQLPWFAEQESGLIAVGVIGFPPHHPVMECLREVSEDPTAPMPWDTPGELEAKRQFKIDFPDPVLRRKHAMWGNAGPEGFTRTLAYFQLLGMADSSLSIYPLHYTVWRNCYNGAVKLDSPALRNSWAIHLWGEMLRREPDTLENVNKESIVGQLLDLHMPRAAVPTSPRSKKKVSILVGICTCANTEKKRETVRKTWMAQSVPGIECRFFLGRRETPEKEEDVIALWVNDDYDHLPEKVLAFFRYALECYDFDWLFKCDDDTYVALDRLAALVDDRYDLIGDSSLKAKGAPSGRAGYFLSRSMVEKIVAYSDIPSTGAENLIFGELALRLGARTLASNRLNMNSIPYPMKDNDVVTAHWCPPEHFQGTEDFQDFFPITVYEGRHAHWTDSLLFYRDGTFRREKTGCSGQYIAYGSKKLILKWFHWPEEILVRDGENYSGSSLSLSRKPGQPDLPAVLYPEQVTGNVDESSSGLFLIQMGCGTNILPGWINLDLSKYDITRPLPWEDGCVDAYFLEHMIEHVLPAEAYGFFKEAWRTLKPGGVLRLSFPDLLRIAKRSTPEYIRFLEENHWGDGSPGSALRNIIENHHHKALWTAETLAAILESLGYEISICSLGESSHPHLQGVEKHATQQGHAFKDLETSCVEAMKPFNS
;
A
#
# COMPACT_ATOMS: atom_id res chain seq x y z
N MET A 1 -6.14 -66.97 28.19
CA MET A 1 -6.84 -65.94 27.39
C MET A 1 -6.62 -64.61 28.07
N HIS A 2 -5.68 -63.80 27.57
CA HIS A 2 -5.54 -62.41 27.98
C HIS A 2 -5.78 -61.55 26.75
N SER A 3 -6.91 -60.85 26.73
CA SER A 3 -7.26 -59.87 25.70
C SER A 3 -6.46 -58.61 25.96
N THR A 4 -5.44 -58.35 25.14
CA THR A 4 -4.85 -57.03 25.02
C THR A 4 -5.85 -56.12 24.30
N SER A 5 -6.50 -55.25 25.09
CA SER A 5 -7.29 -54.12 24.60
C SER A 5 -6.35 -53.14 23.89
N THR A 6 -6.20 -53.26 22.57
CA THR A 6 -5.58 -52.22 21.75
C THR A 6 -6.62 -51.11 21.53
N CYS A 7 -6.43 -49.98 22.22
CA CYS A 7 -7.09 -48.74 21.85
C CYS A 7 -6.76 -48.45 20.37
N PRO A 8 -7.74 -48.18 19.49
CA PRO A 8 -7.45 -47.89 18.09
C PRO A 8 -6.57 -46.63 18.02
N GLN A 9 -5.34 -46.79 17.54
CA GLN A 9 -4.40 -45.69 17.34
C GLN A 9 -5.07 -44.67 16.41
N LYS A 10 -5.32 -43.46 16.91
CA LYS A 10 -5.90 -42.38 16.11
C LYS A 10 -4.98 -42.12 14.92
N ARG A 11 -5.58 -41.96 13.74
CA ARG A 11 -4.82 -41.65 12.51
C ARG A 11 -4.23 -40.26 12.61
N GLU A 12 -2.94 -40.18 12.35
CA GLU A 12 -2.15 -38.96 12.37
C GLU A 12 -2.11 -38.35 10.96
N VAL A 13 -2.04 -37.03 10.92
CA VAL A 13 -1.78 -36.24 9.70
C VAL A 13 -0.42 -35.57 9.84
N ALA A 14 0.40 -35.62 8.79
CA ALA A 14 1.71 -34.96 8.75
C ALA A 14 1.72 -33.78 7.78
N GLY A 15 2.55 -32.78 8.06
CA GLY A 15 2.86 -31.67 7.15
C GLY A 15 4.29 -31.19 7.32
N LEU A 16 4.76 -30.32 6.43
CA LEU A 16 6.13 -29.79 6.43
C LEU A 16 6.12 -28.27 6.32
N TRP A 17 6.95 -27.63 7.14
CA TRP A 17 7.24 -26.21 7.02
C TRP A 17 8.74 -25.95 6.89
N ILE A 18 9.09 -25.15 5.88
CA ILE A 18 10.46 -24.68 5.62
C ILE A 18 10.37 -23.17 5.42
N GLY A 19 10.72 -22.43 6.46
CA GLY A 19 10.73 -20.97 6.43
C GLY A 19 11.47 -20.38 7.62
N GLU A 20 11.73 -19.08 7.54
CA GLU A 20 12.31 -18.32 8.65
C GLU A 20 11.33 -18.22 9.83
N THR A 21 10.04 -18.08 9.54
CA THR A 21 8.94 -17.99 10.51
C THR A 21 7.81 -18.94 10.14
N LEU A 22 7.02 -19.40 11.11
CA LEU A 22 5.79 -20.16 10.88
C LEU A 22 4.60 -19.17 10.75
N PRO A 23 4.01 -18.99 9.56
CA PRO A 23 3.00 -17.97 9.34
C PRO A 23 1.69 -18.32 10.07
N PRO A 24 0.87 -17.32 10.43
CA PRO A 24 -0.40 -17.55 11.14
C PRO A 24 -1.35 -18.50 10.42
N LEU A 25 -1.34 -18.53 9.08
CA LEU A 25 -2.15 -19.48 8.30
C LEU A 25 -1.73 -20.94 8.56
N ALA A 26 -0.43 -21.22 8.67
CA ALA A 26 0.07 -22.56 8.94
C ALA A 26 -0.28 -23.00 10.37
N GLU A 27 -0.11 -22.11 11.34
CA GLU A 27 -0.54 -22.35 12.72
C GLU A 27 -2.04 -22.64 12.80
N LEU A 28 -2.87 -21.84 12.11
CA LEU A 28 -4.31 -22.04 12.02
C LEU A 28 -4.66 -23.45 11.50
N CYS A 29 -3.99 -23.88 10.42
CA CYS A 29 -4.21 -25.21 9.84
C CYS A 29 -3.85 -26.31 10.84
N ILE A 30 -2.69 -26.23 11.51
CA ILE A 30 -2.29 -27.22 12.53
C ILE A 30 -3.30 -27.28 13.67
N ARG A 31 -3.70 -26.13 14.22
CA ARG A 31 -4.68 -26.05 15.32
C ARG A 31 -6.05 -26.59 14.92
N SER A 32 -6.48 -26.40 13.67
CA SER A 32 -7.76 -26.91 13.19
C SER A 32 -7.84 -28.44 13.30
N TYR A 33 -6.79 -29.18 12.90
CA TYR A 33 -6.72 -30.64 13.06
C TYR A 33 -6.69 -31.06 14.53
N LEU A 34 -5.85 -30.42 15.33
CA LEU A 34 -5.71 -30.72 16.77
C LEU A 34 -7.03 -30.53 17.52
N SER A 35 -7.77 -29.45 17.22
CA SER A 35 -9.07 -29.15 17.85
C SER A 35 -10.15 -30.19 17.55
N HIS A 36 -10.05 -30.87 16.41
CA HIS A 36 -10.89 -32.01 16.03
C HIS A 36 -10.36 -33.35 16.58
N GLY A 37 -9.32 -33.32 17.41
CA GLY A 37 -8.74 -34.48 18.06
C GLY A 37 -7.97 -35.40 17.11
N ILE A 38 -7.51 -34.87 15.97
CA ILE A 38 -6.65 -35.55 14.99
C ILE A 38 -5.19 -35.18 15.32
N PRO A 39 -4.33 -36.15 15.68
CA PRO A 39 -2.92 -35.89 15.92
C PRO A 39 -2.25 -35.29 14.69
N PHE A 40 -1.47 -34.22 14.89
CA PHE A 40 -0.76 -33.53 13.82
C PHE A 40 0.75 -33.62 14.03
N ARG A 41 1.49 -34.09 13.02
CA ARG A 41 2.95 -34.08 13.00
C ARG A 41 3.48 -32.99 12.07
N LEU A 42 4.26 -32.08 12.62
CA LEU A 42 4.93 -31.04 11.87
C LEU A 42 6.41 -31.41 11.68
N PHE A 43 6.80 -31.61 10.43
CA PHE A 43 8.21 -31.68 10.03
C PHE A 43 8.75 -30.28 9.82
N THR A 44 9.92 -30.01 10.38
CA THR A 44 10.65 -28.76 10.18
C THR A 44 12.14 -28.94 10.47
N TYR A 45 12.98 -28.12 9.86
CA TYR A 45 14.41 -28.04 10.16
C TYR A 45 14.73 -27.09 11.34
N ARG A 46 13.72 -26.39 11.86
CA ARG A 46 13.88 -25.32 12.84
C ARG A 46 12.80 -25.38 13.92
N ASN A 47 13.03 -24.70 15.04
CA ASN A 47 12.01 -24.53 16.08
C ASN A 47 11.32 -23.18 15.93
N TYR A 48 9.99 -23.14 16.11
CA TYR A 48 9.21 -21.91 16.12
C TYR A 48 8.42 -21.80 17.44
N GLU A 49 8.29 -20.60 17.97
CA GLU A 49 7.61 -20.36 19.27
C GLU A 49 6.10 -20.57 19.20
N ASN A 50 5.49 -20.35 18.03
CA ASN A 50 4.05 -20.42 17.81
C ASN A 50 3.54 -21.79 17.32
N ILE A 51 4.35 -22.85 17.42
CA ILE A 51 3.85 -24.22 17.20
C ILE A 51 2.93 -24.59 18.37
N PRO A 52 1.71 -25.10 18.13
CA PRO A 52 0.85 -25.59 19.21
C PRO A 52 1.53 -26.68 20.04
N GLU A 53 1.44 -26.61 21.37
CA GLU A 53 2.11 -27.56 22.29
C GLU A 53 1.69 -29.02 22.06
N GLU A 54 0.47 -29.24 21.56
CA GLU A 54 -0.08 -30.56 21.28
C GLU A 54 0.41 -31.16 19.94
N ALA A 55 1.06 -30.36 19.09
CA ALA A 55 1.62 -30.82 17.82
C ALA A 55 2.87 -31.68 18.06
N ILE A 56 3.00 -32.75 17.28
CA ILE A 56 4.20 -33.59 17.29
C ILE A 56 5.23 -32.96 16.38
N VAL A 57 6.23 -32.31 16.95
CA VAL A 57 7.34 -31.72 16.18
C VAL A 57 8.40 -32.79 15.89
N GLN A 58 8.82 -32.90 14.64
CA GLN A 58 9.87 -33.82 14.22
C GLN A 58 10.88 -33.12 13.30
N ASP A 59 12.17 -33.43 13.51
CA ASP A 59 13.24 -32.91 12.66
C ASP A 59 13.09 -33.47 11.23
N ALA A 60 12.95 -32.56 10.27
CA ALA A 60 12.83 -32.89 8.86
C ALA A 60 14.09 -33.60 8.30
N SER A 61 15.26 -33.40 8.92
CA SER A 61 16.52 -34.05 8.53
C SER A 61 16.47 -35.57 8.63
N GLU A 62 15.58 -36.12 9.45
CA GLU A 62 15.34 -37.56 9.57
C GLU A 62 14.73 -38.19 8.31
N VAL A 63 14.07 -37.38 7.46
CA VAL A 63 13.50 -37.84 6.19
C VAL A 63 14.42 -37.48 5.03
N ILE A 64 14.79 -36.20 4.93
CA ILE A 64 15.71 -35.65 3.92
C ILE A 64 16.63 -34.62 4.61
N PRO A 65 17.96 -34.76 4.53
CA PRO A 65 18.91 -33.80 5.10
C PRO A 65 18.73 -32.36 4.59
N GLU A 66 18.98 -31.36 5.45
CA GLU A 66 18.75 -29.94 5.12
C GLU A 66 19.61 -29.45 3.95
N GLU A 67 20.83 -30.00 3.80
CA GLU A 67 21.74 -29.66 2.70
C GLU A 67 21.20 -30.05 1.30
N LEU A 68 20.17 -30.88 1.24
CA LEU A 68 19.51 -31.27 0.00
C LEU A 68 18.30 -30.39 -0.34
N VAL A 69 17.92 -29.45 0.54
CA VAL A 69 16.85 -28.49 0.28
C VAL A 69 17.23 -27.63 -0.93
N PHE A 70 16.32 -27.55 -1.91
CA PHE A 70 16.52 -26.79 -3.12
C PHE A 70 15.28 -25.95 -3.47
N ARG A 71 15.51 -24.85 -4.18
CA ARG A 71 14.46 -24.06 -4.82
C ARG A 71 14.47 -24.35 -6.31
N HIS A 72 13.30 -24.46 -6.90
CA HIS A 72 13.12 -24.50 -8.34
C HIS A 72 13.52 -23.14 -8.97
N ASP A 73 13.72 -23.09 -10.28
CA ASP A 73 14.11 -21.86 -11.01
C ASP A 73 13.16 -20.67 -10.79
N ASN A 74 11.89 -20.93 -10.49
CA ASN A 74 10.91 -19.90 -10.13
C ASN A 74 10.96 -19.48 -8.64
N GLY A 75 11.97 -19.91 -7.88
CA GLY A 75 12.16 -19.60 -6.47
C GLY A 75 11.33 -20.44 -5.47
N SER A 76 10.42 -21.28 -5.96
CA SER A 76 9.51 -22.06 -5.11
C SER A 76 10.17 -23.29 -4.48
N LEU A 77 9.76 -23.60 -3.24
CA LEU A 77 10.11 -24.83 -2.51
C LEU A 77 9.14 -25.98 -2.80
N ALA A 78 8.07 -25.77 -3.58
CA ALA A 78 7.03 -26.78 -3.79
C ALA A 78 7.58 -28.12 -4.32
N PRO A 79 8.50 -28.16 -5.32
CA PRO A 79 9.06 -29.44 -5.77
C PRO A 79 9.89 -30.17 -4.70
N PHE A 80 10.53 -29.44 -3.78
CA PHE A 80 11.20 -30.06 -2.63
C PHE A 80 10.18 -30.60 -1.62
N ALA A 81 9.11 -29.84 -1.33
CA ALA A 81 8.03 -30.30 -0.47
C ALA A 81 7.33 -31.55 -1.03
N ASP A 82 7.14 -31.62 -2.36
CA ASP A 82 6.66 -32.82 -3.05
C ASP A 82 7.60 -34.00 -2.81
N TRP A 83 8.92 -33.81 -2.99
CA TRP A 83 9.90 -34.86 -2.73
C TRP A 83 9.84 -35.37 -1.29
N PHE A 84 9.77 -34.45 -0.33
CA PHE A 84 9.69 -34.78 1.09
C PHE A 84 8.41 -35.57 1.40
N ARG A 85 7.24 -35.07 0.99
CA ARG A 85 5.95 -35.74 1.13
C ARG A 85 6.00 -37.14 0.56
N ASN A 86 6.49 -37.27 -0.67
CA ASN A 86 6.49 -38.53 -1.40
C ASN A 86 7.41 -39.55 -0.72
N THR A 87 8.59 -39.11 -0.27
CA THR A 87 9.54 -39.93 0.49
C THR A 87 8.98 -40.40 1.82
N TRP A 88 8.32 -39.52 2.57
CA TRP A 88 7.71 -39.87 3.86
C TRP A 88 6.55 -40.87 3.71
N LEU A 89 5.61 -40.57 2.82
CA LEU A 89 4.44 -41.41 2.58
C LEU A 89 4.82 -42.78 2.00
N GLU A 90 5.84 -42.86 1.15
CA GLU A 90 6.34 -44.15 0.68
C GLU A 90 6.90 -44.98 1.85
N ARG A 91 7.72 -44.39 2.74
CA ARG A 91 8.36 -45.15 3.83
C ARG A 91 7.41 -45.52 4.97
N LYS A 92 6.48 -44.64 5.33
CA LYS A 92 5.66 -44.76 6.55
C LYS A 92 4.16 -44.90 6.28
N GLY A 93 3.69 -44.39 5.14
CA GLY A 93 2.27 -44.20 4.88
C GLY A 93 1.61 -43.22 5.84
N GLY A 94 0.29 -43.23 5.89
CA GLY A 94 -0.52 -42.30 6.70
C GLY A 94 -1.13 -41.20 5.84
N PHE A 95 -1.43 -40.05 6.46
CA PHE A 95 -1.98 -38.87 5.78
C PHE A 95 -0.95 -37.73 5.76
N TRP A 96 -0.95 -37.01 4.65
CA TRP A 96 -0.24 -35.76 4.46
C TRP A 96 -1.24 -34.63 4.23
N THR A 97 -0.92 -33.44 4.71
CA THR A 97 -1.62 -32.19 4.39
C THR A 97 -0.64 -31.05 4.18
N ASP A 98 -0.96 -30.17 3.24
CA ASP A 98 -0.30 -28.89 3.10
C ASP A 98 -0.74 -27.93 4.22
N LEU A 99 0.11 -26.96 4.55
CA LEU A 99 -0.10 -26.02 5.66
C LEU A 99 -0.94 -24.79 5.29
N ASP A 100 -1.73 -24.93 4.24
CA ASP A 100 -2.83 -24.05 3.86
C ASP A 100 -4.15 -24.83 3.71
N VAL A 101 -4.25 -26.02 4.31
CA VAL A 101 -5.49 -26.79 4.40
C VAL A 101 -5.99 -26.86 5.84
N ALA A 102 -7.13 -26.25 6.11
CA ALA A 102 -7.76 -26.27 7.42
C ALA A 102 -8.78 -27.41 7.55
N CYS A 103 -8.73 -28.13 8.66
CA CYS A 103 -9.69 -29.17 9.02
C CYS A 103 -11.00 -28.54 9.51
N LEU A 104 -12.14 -28.97 8.95
CA LEU A 104 -13.48 -28.47 9.30
C LEU A 104 -14.27 -29.44 10.17
N SER A 105 -13.87 -30.71 10.22
CA SER A 105 -14.57 -31.75 10.97
C SER A 105 -13.64 -32.93 11.32
N PRO A 106 -13.97 -33.76 12.33
CA PRO A 106 -13.14 -34.92 12.70
C PRO A 106 -13.21 -36.09 11.69
N ASN A 107 -13.86 -35.91 10.54
CA ASN A 107 -14.16 -36.96 9.57
C ASN A 107 -13.00 -37.26 8.62
N LEU A 108 -11.79 -37.46 9.16
CA LEU A 108 -10.65 -37.91 8.37
C LEU A 108 -10.96 -39.26 7.68
N PRO A 109 -10.67 -39.43 6.38
CA PRO A 109 -11.02 -40.64 5.64
C PRO A 109 -10.43 -41.94 6.24
N LYS A 110 -11.26 -42.98 6.26
CA LYS A 110 -10.95 -44.28 6.89
C LYS A 110 -10.30 -45.31 5.96
N GLN A 111 -10.27 -45.09 4.65
CA GLN A 111 -9.65 -46.02 3.71
C GLN A 111 -8.40 -45.39 3.11
N LEU A 112 -7.39 -46.20 2.82
CA LEU A 112 -6.17 -45.82 2.12
C LEU A 112 -6.03 -46.74 0.89
N PRO A 113 -5.59 -46.23 -0.26
CA PRO A 113 -5.23 -44.83 -0.51
C PRO A 113 -6.45 -43.90 -0.54
N TRP A 114 -6.23 -42.62 -0.27
CA TRP A 114 -7.25 -41.56 -0.36
C TRP A 114 -6.64 -40.30 -0.97
N PHE A 115 -7.38 -39.67 -1.87
CA PHE A 115 -7.04 -38.42 -2.56
C PHE A 115 -8.33 -37.85 -3.17
N ALA A 116 -8.32 -36.57 -3.52
CA ALA A 116 -9.49 -35.88 -4.08
C ALA A 116 -9.13 -35.12 -5.36
N GLU A 117 -10.12 -34.96 -6.23
CA GLU A 117 -10.00 -34.07 -7.38
C GLU A 117 -9.81 -32.62 -6.91
N GLN A 118 -8.96 -31.86 -7.58
CA GLN A 118 -8.96 -30.40 -7.47
C GLN A 118 -10.02 -29.81 -8.40
N GLU A 119 -10.00 -30.30 -9.63
CA GLU A 119 -10.88 -29.96 -10.73
C GLU A 119 -10.99 -31.16 -11.67
N SER A 120 -11.90 -31.10 -12.64
CA SER A 120 -12.17 -32.22 -13.55
C SER A 120 -10.90 -32.69 -14.25
N GLY A 121 -10.45 -33.91 -13.92
CA GLY A 121 -9.29 -34.54 -14.54
C GLY A 121 -7.94 -34.20 -13.91
N LEU A 122 -7.91 -33.48 -12.78
CA LEU A 122 -6.70 -33.17 -12.03
C LEU A 122 -6.87 -33.56 -10.55
N ILE A 123 -6.00 -34.44 -10.05
CA ILE A 123 -5.97 -34.85 -8.64
C ILE A 123 -4.98 -33.97 -7.88
N ALA A 124 -5.43 -33.41 -6.76
CA ALA A 124 -4.61 -32.55 -5.93
C ALA A 124 -3.69 -33.36 -5.01
N VAL A 125 -2.62 -32.70 -4.55
CA VAL A 125 -1.68 -33.27 -3.57
C VAL A 125 -1.77 -32.62 -2.19
N GLY A 126 -2.62 -31.60 -2.04
CA GLY A 126 -2.72 -30.81 -0.81
C GLY A 126 -3.23 -31.60 0.39
N VAL A 127 -4.00 -32.67 0.17
CA VAL A 127 -4.27 -33.70 1.17
C VAL A 127 -4.32 -35.06 0.49
N ILE A 128 -3.47 -35.99 0.92
CA ILE A 128 -3.46 -37.36 0.41
C ILE A 128 -3.14 -38.35 1.53
N GLY A 129 -3.58 -39.60 1.37
CA GLY A 129 -3.21 -40.68 2.27
C GLY A 129 -2.88 -41.95 1.53
N PHE A 130 -1.83 -42.65 1.95
CA PHE A 130 -1.37 -43.90 1.33
C PHE A 130 -0.89 -44.91 2.38
N PRO A 131 -1.02 -46.23 2.12
CA PRO A 131 -0.28 -47.22 2.89
C PRO A 131 1.23 -47.13 2.59
N PRO A 132 2.11 -47.57 3.51
CA PRO A 132 3.54 -47.63 3.24
C PRO A 132 3.82 -48.53 2.03
N HIS A 133 4.88 -48.20 1.30
CA HIS A 133 5.38 -48.92 0.12
C HIS A 133 4.36 -49.05 -1.03
N HIS A 134 3.41 -48.11 -1.13
CA HIS A 134 2.46 -48.11 -2.24
C HIS A 134 3.16 -47.73 -3.56
N PRO A 135 2.96 -48.46 -4.68
CA PRO A 135 3.67 -48.23 -5.94
C PRO A 135 3.55 -46.80 -6.49
N VAL A 136 2.40 -46.15 -6.31
CA VAL A 136 2.21 -44.72 -6.66
C VAL A 136 3.23 -43.83 -5.95
N MET A 137 3.41 -44.02 -4.64
CA MET A 137 4.33 -43.20 -3.85
C MET A 137 5.79 -43.53 -4.15
N GLU A 138 6.08 -44.79 -4.48
CA GLU A 138 7.40 -45.23 -4.93
C GLU A 138 7.81 -44.52 -6.23
N CYS A 139 6.95 -44.53 -7.25
CA CYS A 139 7.26 -43.84 -8.50
C CYS A 139 7.40 -42.32 -8.31
N LEU A 140 6.52 -41.69 -7.51
CA LEU A 140 6.61 -40.25 -7.25
C LEU A 140 7.87 -39.89 -6.49
N ARG A 141 8.29 -40.69 -5.50
CA ARG A 141 9.57 -40.54 -4.81
C ARG A 141 10.72 -40.61 -5.81
N GLU A 142 10.74 -41.60 -6.70
CA GLU A 142 11.82 -41.76 -7.70
C GLU A 142 11.90 -40.58 -8.67
N VAL A 143 10.75 -40.08 -9.16
CA VAL A 143 10.71 -38.89 -10.03
C VAL A 143 11.14 -37.63 -9.28
N SER A 144 10.79 -37.52 -8.00
CA SER A 144 11.25 -36.42 -7.15
C SER A 144 12.76 -36.46 -6.87
N GLU A 145 13.33 -37.64 -6.65
CA GLU A 145 14.77 -37.84 -6.39
C GLU A 145 15.61 -37.54 -7.64
N ASP A 146 15.20 -38.08 -8.79
CA ASP A 146 15.81 -37.81 -10.09
C ASP A 146 14.70 -37.59 -11.14
N PRO A 147 14.48 -36.33 -11.59
CA PRO A 147 13.50 -36.01 -12.64
C PRO A 147 13.71 -36.77 -13.96
N THR A 148 14.89 -37.39 -14.17
CA THR A 148 15.21 -38.20 -15.35
C THR A 148 14.97 -39.70 -15.15
N ALA A 149 14.47 -40.12 -13.98
CA ALA A 149 14.12 -41.50 -13.71
C ALA A 149 13.10 -41.99 -14.76
N PRO A 150 13.35 -43.13 -15.42
CA PRO A 150 12.44 -43.67 -16.43
C PRO A 150 11.20 -44.21 -15.74
N MET A 151 10.03 -43.68 -16.11
CA MET A 151 8.76 -44.09 -15.54
C MET A 151 8.01 -45.06 -16.46
N PRO A 152 7.19 -45.98 -15.90
CA PRO A 152 6.48 -46.98 -16.69
C PRO A 152 5.51 -46.42 -17.76
N TRP A 153 5.12 -45.16 -17.62
CA TRP A 153 4.20 -44.44 -18.51
C TRP A 153 4.90 -43.45 -19.44
N ASP A 154 6.23 -43.37 -19.41
CA ASP A 154 6.98 -42.48 -20.32
C ASP A 154 6.88 -42.99 -21.76
N THR A 155 6.58 -42.08 -22.67
CA THR A 155 6.66 -42.34 -24.12
C THR A 155 8.12 -42.42 -24.58
N PRO A 156 8.41 -43.05 -25.74
CA PRO A 156 9.77 -43.05 -26.29
C PRO A 156 10.38 -41.65 -26.45
N GLY A 157 9.56 -40.65 -26.78
CA GLY A 157 10.00 -39.25 -26.89
C GLY A 157 10.36 -38.62 -25.54
N GLU A 158 9.59 -38.92 -24.48
CA GLU A 158 9.90 -38.44 -23.13
C GLU A 158 11.13 -39.12 -22.55
N LEU A 159 11.34 -40.42 -22.83
CA LEU A 159 12.59 -41.10 -22.46
C LEU A 159 13.81 -40.47 -23.15
N GLU A 160 13.68 -40.05 -24.41
CA GLU A 160 14.74 -39.31 -25.11
C GLU A 160 14.96 -37.92 -24.51
N ALA A 161 13.88 -37.18 -24.22
CA ALA A 161 13.98 -35.89 -23.55
C ALA A 161 14.64 -36.00 -22.17
N LYS A 162 14.32 -37.03 -21.38
CA LYS A 162 14.97 -37.32 -20.09
C LYS A 162 16.45 -37.65 -20.27
N ARG A 163 16.82 -38.43 -21.29
CA ARG A 163 18.24 -38.70 -21.63
C ARG A 163 18.99 -37.41 -21.96
N GLN A 164 18.40 -36.56 -22.79
CA GLN A 164 19.00 -35.27 -23.15
C GLN A 164 19.11 -34.34 -21.93
N PHE A 165 18.05 -34.22 -21.13
CA PHE A 165 18.06 -33.40 -19.91
C PHE A 165 19.12 -33.88 -18.89
N LYS A 166 19.37 -35.19 -18.82
CA LYS A 166 20.45 -35.76 -18.01
C LYS A 166 21.85 -35.40 -18.51
N ILE A 167 22.01 -35.22 -19.82
CA ILE A 167 23.26 -34.74 -20.44
C ILE A 167 23.45 -33.25 -20.16
N ASP A 168 22.38 -32.46 -20.33
CA ASP A 168 22.40 -31.01 -20.13
C ASP A 168 22.65 -30.65 -18.66
N PHE A 169 22.14 -31.46 -17.73
CA PHE A 169 22.30 -31.29 -16.28
C PHE A 169 22.80 -32.60 -15.62
N PRO A 170 24.12 -32.84 -15.60
CA PRO A 170 24.69 -34.07 -15.04
C PRO A 170 24.52 -34.22 -13.52
N ASP A 171 24.43 -33.11 -12.80
CA ASP A 171 24.21 -33.07 -11.35
C ASP A 171 22.71 -33.24 -11.02
N PRO A 172 22.31 -34.26 -10.21
CA PRO A 172 20.93 -34.41 -9.75
C PRO A 172 20.35 -33.16 -9.06
N VAL A 173 21.18 -32.37 -8.37
CA VAL A 173 20.73 -31.12 -7.71
C VAL A 173 20.26 -30.12 -8.75
N LEU A 174 21.04 -29.93 -9.82
CA LEU A 174 20.67 -29.06 -10.93
C LEU A 174 19.44 -29.59 -11.66
N ARG A 175 19.34 -30.91 -11.86
CA ARG A 175 18.14 -31.51 -12.47
C ARG A 175 16.87 -31.18 -11.69
N ARG A 176 16.89 -31.30 -10.36
CA ARG A 176 15.75 -30.97 -9.51
C ARG A 176 15.38 -29.50 -9.57
N LYS A 177 16.38 -28.62 -9.67
CA LYS A 177 16.18 -27.17 -9.83
C LYS A 177 15.52 -26.80 -11.17
N HIS A 178 15.92 -27.46 -12.25
CA HIS A 178 15.52 -27.15 -13.63
C HIS A 178 14.38 -28.05 -14.17
N ALA A 179 13.86 -28.96 -13.35
CA ALA A 179 12.83 -29.91 -13.77
C ALA A 179 11.54 -29.21 -14.22
N MET A 180 10.78 -29.85 -15.09
CA MET A 180 9.45 -29.36 -15.47
C MET A 180 8.56 -29.23 -14.21
N TRP A 181 7.90 -28.08 -14.08
CA TRP A 181 6.94 -27.84 -13.01
C TRP A 181 5.83 -28.88 -12.99
N GLY A 182 5.39 -29.31 -11.79
CA GLY A 182 4.30 -30.28 -11.64
C GLY A 182 4.68 -31.74 -11.87
N ASN A 183 5.92 -32.04 -12.29
CA ASN A 183 6.37 -33.40 -12.63
C ASN A 183 6.25 -34.41 -11.47
N ALA A 184 6.36 -33.95 -10.21
CA ALA A 184 6.08 -34.74 -9.01
C ALA A 184 4.96 -34.15 -8.12
N GLY A 185 4.28 -33.13 -8.63
CA GLY A 185 3.13 -32.46 -8.03
C GLY A 185 1.80 -33.00 -8.58
N PRO A 186 0.74 -32.17 -8.67
CA PRO A 186 -0.59 -32.60 -9.12
C PRO A 186 -0.62 -33.32 -10.49
N GLU A 187 0.10 -32.81 -11.49
CA GLU A 187 0.12 -33.40 -12.83
C GLU A 187 0.81 -34.76 -12.85
N GLY A 188 1.99 -34.85 -12.24
CA GLY A 188 2.73 -36.10 -12.06
C GLY A 188 1.94 -37.14 -11.24
N PHE A 189 1.27 -36.69 -10.19
CA PHE A 189 0.42 -37.53 -9.35
C PHE A 189 -0.77 -38.09 -10.14
N THR A 190 -1.50 -37.22 -10.85
CA THR A 190 -2.63 -37.60 -11.69
C THR A 190 -2.21 -38.62 -12.76
N ARG A 191 -1.07 -38.38 -13.42
CA ARG A 191 -0.53 -39.31 -14.42
C ARG A 191 -0.16 -40.67 -13.82
N THR A 192 0.44 -40.66 -12.63
CA THR A 192 0.79 -41.89 -11.91
C THR A 192 -0.47 -42.68 -11.53
N LEU A 193 -1.50 -42.02 -11.00
CA LEU A 193 -2.79 -42.64 -10.69
C LEU A 193 -3.48 -43.21 -11.93
N ALA A 194 -3.40 -42.51 -13.07
CA ALA A 194 -3.94 -42.98 -14.34
C ALA A 194 -3.27 -44.28 -14.79
N TYR A 195 -1.94 -44.36 -14.68
CA TYR A 195 -1.18 -45.57 -15.03
C TYR A 195 -1.61 -46.79 -14.18
N PHE A 196 -1.79 -46.59 -12.87
CA PHE A 196 -2.26 -47.64 -11.96
C PHE A 196 -3.79 -47.85 -11.98
N GLN A 197 -4.53 -47.15 -12.84
CA GLN A 197 -6.00 -47.23 -12.95
C GLN A 197 -6.74 -46.87 -11.66
N LEU A 198 -6.20 -45.92 -10.88
CA LEU A 198 -6.74 -45.52 -9.58
C LEU A 198 -7.56 -44.22 -9.61
N LEU A 199 -7.67 -43.54 -10.76
CA LEU A 199 -8.42 -42.28 -10.87
C LEU A 199 -9.88 -42.40 -10.39
N GLY A 200 -10.54 -43.53 -10.64
CA GLY A 200 -11.92 -43.76 -10.19
C GLY A 200 -12.10 -43.88 -8.67
N MET A 201 -11.02 -43.89 -7.89
CA MET A 201 -11.05 -43.85 -6.43
C MET A 201 -11.01 -42.43 -5.86
N ALA A 202 -10.78 -41.42 -6.71
CA ALA A 202 -10.71 -40.03 -6.26
C ALA A 202 -12.04 -39.59 -5.63
N ASP A 203 -11.94 -38.97 -4.46
CA ASP A 203 -13.08 -38.31 -3.84
C ASP A 203 -13.41 -37.01 -4.57
N SER A 204 -14.63 -36.52 -4.37
CA SER A 204 -15.08 -35.27 -4.98
C SER A 204 -14.20 -34.09 -4.58
N SER A 205 -14.00 -33.15 -5.50
CA SER A 205 -13.36 -31.88 -5.18
C SER A 205 -14.06 -31.12 -4.05
N LEU A 206 -15.36 -31.33 -3.83
CA LEU A 206 -16.09 -30.72 -2.72
C LEU A 206 -15.62 -31.18 -1.34
N SER A 207 -14.86 -32.27 -1.23
CA SER A 207 -14.33 -32.75 0.06
C SER A 207 -13.26 -31.82 0.64
N ILE A 208 -12.47 -31.13 -0.22
CA ILE A 208 -11.31 -30.29 0.16
C ILE A 208 -11.25 -28.96 -0.61
N TYR A 209 -11.68 -28.94 -1.86
CA TYR A 209 -11.63 -27.81 -2.79
C TYR A 209 -13.03 -27.28 -3.17
N PRO A 210 -13.92 -26.98 -2.20
CA PRO A 210 -15.25 -26.45 -2.50
C PRO A 210 -15.21 -25.06 -3.15
N LEU A 211 -14.09 -24.34 -3.00
CA LEU A 211 -13.82 -23.05 -3.61
C LEU A 211 -12.60 -23.14 -4.52
N HIS A 212 -12.80 -22.90 -5.82
CA HIS A 212 -11.75 -22.90 -6.82
C HIS A 212 -10.76 -21.74 -6.63
N TYR A 213 -9.50 -21.90 -7.06
CA TYR A 213 -8.45 -20.90 -6.87
C TYR A 213 -8.79 -19.53 -7.50
N THR A 214 -9.64 -19.48 -8.53
CA THR A 214 -10.07 -18.21 -9.16
C THR A 214 -10.94 -17.34 -8.25
N VAL A 215 -11.56 -17.94 -7.23
CA VAL A 215 -12.42 -17.25 -6.24
C VAL A 215 -11.86 -17.36 -4.83
N TRP A 216 -10.55 -17.59 -4.68
CA TRP A 216 -9.87 -17.81 -3.40
C TRP A 216 -10.14 -16.73 -2.35
N ARG A 217 -10.34 -15.46 -2.77
CA ARG A 217 -10.66 -14.34 -1.87
C ARG A 217 -11.94 -14.55 -1.07
N ASN A 218 -12.84 -15.41 -1.55
CA ASN A 218 -14.07 -15.76 -0.82
C ASN A 218 -13.80 -16.49 0.50
N CYS A 219 -12.60 -17.05 0.69
CA CYS A 219 -12.17 -17.57 1.99
C CYS A 219 -11.95 -16.44 3.03
N TYR A 220 -11.73 -15.20 2.60
CA TYR A 220 -11.23 -14.10 3.43
C TYR A 220 -12.16 -12.88 3.50
N ASN A 221 -13.00 -12.65 2.49
CA ASN A 221 -13.76 -11.39 2.33
C ASN A 221 -15.20 -11.40 2.90
N GLY A 222 -15.66 -12.52 3.46
CA GLY A 222 -17.01 -12.66 4.05
C GLY A 222 -18.08 -13.15 3.07
N ALA A 223 -17.77 -13.33 1.79
CA ALA A 223 -18.73 -13.83 0.78
C ALA A 223 -19.17 -15.29 1.06
N VAL A 224 -18.31 -16.08 1.69
CA VAL A 224 -18.61 -17.44 2.16
C VAL A 224 -18.27 -17.54 3.64
N LYS A 225 -19.14 -18.23 4.37
CA LYS A 225 -19.07 -18.46 5.82
C LYS A 225 -18.93 -19.97 6.11
N LEU A 226 -18.49 -20.35 7.30
CA LEU A 226 -18.32 -21.77 7.66
C LEU A 226 -19.62 -22.60 7.56
N ASP A 227 -20.77 -22.00 7.81
CA ASP A 227 -22.10 -22.63 7.72
C ASP A 227 -22.70 -22.58 6.30
N SER A 228 -21.98 -22.01 5.33
CA SER A 228 -22.48 -21.85 3.97
C SER A 228 -22.69 -23.20 3.28
N PRO A 229 -23.75 -23.36 2.47
CA PRO A 229 -24.04 -24.62 1.78
C PRO A 229 -22.88 -25.17 0.92
N ALA A 230 -21.99 -24.28 0.44
CA ALA A 230 -20.81 -24.65 -0.34
C ALA A 230 -19.85 -25.60 0.40
N LEU A 231 -19.80 -25.54 1.74
CA LEU A 231 -18.88 -26.34 2.56
C LEU A 231 -19.54 -27.61 3.13
N ARG A 232 -20.81 -27.88 2.81
CA ARG A 232 -21.60 -28.95 3.45
C ARG A 232 -20.97 -30.35 3.33
N ASN A 233 -20.24 -30.59 2.25
CA ASN A 233 -19.61 -31.88 1.97
C ASN A 233 -18.11 -31.89 2.31
N SER A 234 -17.57 -30.77 2.80
CA SER A 234 -16.15 -30.59 3.03
C SER A 234 -15.78 -30.99 4.45
N TRP A 235 -14.81 -31.89 4.61
CA TRP A 235 -14.26 -32.24 5.92
C TRP A 235 -12.98 -31.45 6.23
N ALA A 236 -12.34 -30.89 5.21
CA ALA A 236 -11.29 -29.89 5.29
C ALA A 236 -11.44 -28.90 4.10
N ILE A 237 -10.69 -27.80 4.10
CA ILE A 237 -10.74 -26.79 3.06
C ILE A 237 -9.34 -26.26 2.73
N HIS A 238 -9.04 -26.17 1.44
CA HIS A 238 -7.85 -25.50 0.93
C HIS A 238 -8.02 -23.98 0.92
N LEU A 239 -7.11 -23.27 1.59
CA LEU A 239 -7.14 -21.81 1.80
C LEU A 239 -6.24 -21.02 0.84
N TRP A 240 -5.59 -21.73 -0.10
CA TRP A 240 -4.83 -21.14 -1.22
C TRP A 240 -3.68 -20.24 -0.76
N GLY A 241 -2.82 -20.76 0.12
CA GLY A 241 -1.70 -20.04 0.72
C GLY A 241 -0.74 -19.42 -0.30
N GLU A 242 -0.53 -20.08 -1.45
CA GLU A 242 0.25 -19.51 -2.56
C GLU A 242 -0.38 -18.23 -3.14
N MET A 243 -1.71 -18.18 -3.27
CA MET A 243 -2.40 -16.97 -3.73
C MET A 243 -2.34 -15.88 -2.66
N LEU A 244 -2.52 -16.25 -1.39
CA LEU A 244 -2.39 -15.34 -0.26
C LEU A 244 -0.99 -14.70 -0.18
N ARG A 245 0.08 -15.45 -0.47
CA ARG A 245 1.46 -14.91 -0.50
C ARG A 245 1.65 -13.76 -1.48
N ARG A 246 0.81 -13.68 -2.53
CA ARG A 246 0.85 -12.60 -3.51
C ARG A 246 0.12 -11.34 -3.02
N GLU A 247 -0.76 -11.48 -2.03
CA GLU A 247 -1.57 -10.42 -1.42
C GLU A 247 -1.59 -10.56 0.12
N PRO A 248 -0.44 -10.39 0.79
CA PRO A 248 -0.27 -10.70 2.22
C PRO A 248 -1.22 -9.90 3.13
N ASP A 249 -1.55 -8.66 2.75
CA ASP A 249 -2.48 -7.79 3.46
C ASP A 249 -3.89 -8.39 3.61
N THR A 250 -4.24 -9.39 2.79
CA THR A 250 -5.56 -10.06 2.84
C THR A 250 -5.79 -10.78 4.17
N LEU A 251 -4.75 -11.38 4.76
CA LEU A 251 -4.90 -12.07 6.05
C LEU A 251 -5.00 -11.08 7.20
N GLU A 252 -4.27 -9.96 7.12
CA GLU A 252 -4.31 -8.92 8.14
C GLU A 252 -5.67 -8.19 8.17
N ASN A 253 -6.29 -8.04 6.99
CA ASN A 253 -7.56 -7.36 6.78
C ASN A 253 -8.71 -8.33 6.51
N VAL A 254 -8.59 -9.56 7.01
CA VAL A 254 -9.60 -10.60 6.84
C VAL A 254 -10.92 -10.15 7.45
N ASN A 255 -12.02 -10.36 6.72
CA ASN A 255 -13.35 -10.13 7.26
C ASN A 255 -13.61 -11.20 8.33
N LYS A 256 -14.04 -10.75 9.53
CA LYS A 256 -14.23 -11.62 10.69
C LYS A 256 -15.30 -12.70 10.45
N GLU A 257 -16.29 -12.41 9.61
CA GLU A 257 -17.35 -13.35 9.27
C GLU A 257 -16.97 -14.31 8.13
N SER A 258 -15.82 -14.14 7.48
CA SER A 258 -15.34 -15.06 6.45
C SER A 258 -15.02 -16.46 7.00
N ILE A 259 -14.78 -17.43 6.11
CA ILE A 259 -14.28 -18.76 6.49
C ILE A 259 -13.05 -18.63 7.40
N VAL A 260 -12.03 -17.89 6.96
CA VAL A 260 -10.78 -17.74 7.72
C VAL A 260 -11.00 -16.94 9.00
N GLY A 261 -11.82 -15.87 8.97
CA GLY A 261 -12.17 -15.11 10.16
C GLY A 261 -12.81 -15.97 11.26
N GLN A 262 -13.76 -16.83 10.89
CA GLN A 262 -14.40 -17.76 11.82
C GLN A 262 -13.47 -18.88 12.29
N LEU A 263 -12.62 -19.42 11.41
CA LEU A 263 -11.60 -20.40 11.80
C LEU A 263 -10.60 -19.81 12.80
N LEU A 264 -10.19 -18.56 12.62
CA LEU A 264 -9.33 -17.83 13.57
C LEU A 264 -10.00 -17.66 14.93
N ASP A 265 -11.32 -17.41 14.98
CA ASP A 265 -12.07 -17.34 16.23
C ASP A 265 -12.23 -18.70 16.92
N LEU A 266 -12.43 -19.76 16.14
CA LEU A 266 -12.57 -21.12 16.67
C LEU A 266 -11.25 -21.71 17.19
N HIS A 267 -10.16 -21.51 16.46
CA HIS A 267 -8.91 -22.25 16.69
C HIS A 267 -7.78 -21.39 17.26
N MET A 268 -7.83 -20.07 17.10
CA MET A 268 -6.80 -19.14 17.59
C MET A 268 -7.39 -17.99 18.41
N PRO A 269 -8.36 -18.21 19.33
CA PRO A 269 -9.08 -17.13 19.99
C PRO A 269 -8.13 -16.13 20.65
N ARG A 270 -8.37 -14.82 20.47
CA ARG A 270 -7.58 -13.80 21.16
C ARG A 270 -7.75 -14.00 22.66
N ALA A 271 -6.65 -13.90 23.41
CA ALA A 271 -6.71 -13.82 24.86
C ALA A 271 -7.70 -12.71 25.22
N ALA A 272 -8.68 -13.01 26.07
CA ALA A 272 -9.51 -11.97 26.66
C ALA A 272 -8.57 -10.95 27.30
N VAL A 273 -8.78 -9.66 27.02
CA VAL A 273 -8.03 -8.61 27.71
C VAL A 273 -8.16 -8.90 29.22
N PRO A 274 -7.03 -9.06 29.94
CA PRO A 274 -7.09 -9.56 31.30
C PRO A 274 -7.95 -8.63 32.15
N THR A 275 -9.03 -9.18 32.70
CA THR A 275 -10.00 -8.49 33.58
C THR A 275 -9.39 -8.04 34.91
N SER A 276 -8.12 -8.37 35.17
CA SER A 276 -7.35 -7.83 36.29
C SER A 276 -7.16 -6.32 36.10
N PRO A 277 -7.30 -5.50 37.16
CA PRO A 277 -7.20 -4.06 37.03
C PRO A 277 -5.76 -3.66 36.67
N ARG A 278 -5.45 -3.59 35.37
CA ARG A 278 -4.39 -2.70 34.90
C ARG A 278 -4.81 -1.30 35.35
N SER A 279 -3.90 -0.55 35.97
CA SER A 279 -4.17 0.83 36.34
C SER A 279 -4.54 1.59 35.07
N LYS A 280 -5.81 2.01 34.95
CA LYS A 280 -6.30 2.74 33.78
C LYS A 280 -5.49 4.01 33.59
N LYS A 281 -5.15 4.34 32.34
CA LYS A 281 -4.45 5.60 32.03
C LYS A 281 -5.43 6.76 32.23
N LYS A 282 -5.08 7.70 33.11
CA LYS A 282 -5.90 8.88 33.40
C LYS A 282 -5.68 9.96 32.35
N VAL A 283 -6.76 10.43 31.75
CA VAL A 283 -6.78 11.50 30.74
C VAL A 283 -8.05 12.33 30.96
N SER A 284 -8.09 13.59 30.53
CA SER A 284 -9.34 14.37 30.58
C SER A 284 -10.17 14.11 29.33
N ILE A 285 -9.54 14.15 28.15
CA ILE A 285 -10.18 13.89 26.86
C ILE A 285 -9.45 12.76 26.15
N LEU A 286 -10.16 11.69 25.82
CA LEU A 286 -9.69 10.65 24.91
C LEU A 286 -10.21 10.95 23.50
N VAL A 287 -9.30 11.23 22.56
CA VAL A 287 -9.61 11.42 21.14
C VAL A 287 -9.44 10.09 20.42
N GLY A 288 -10.54 9.54 19.90
CA GLY A 288 -10.54 8.34 19.08
C GLY A 288 -10.76 8.64 17.61
N ILE A 289 -9.77 8.28 16.79
CA ILE A 289 -9.73 8.51 15.36
C ILE A 289 -10.05 7.20 14.65
N CYS A 290 -11.24 7.10 14.05
CA CYS A 290 -11.62 5.90 13.30
C CYS A 290 -10.94 5.92 11.92
N THR A 291 -10.27 4.81 11.58
CA THR A 291 -9.48 4.66 10.35
C THR A 291 -9.65 3.25 9.78
N CYS A 292 -9.09 2.97 8.61
CA CYS A 292 -9.09 1.63 8.00
C CYS A 292 -7.69 1.24 7.51
N ALA A 293 -7.48 -0.03 7.18
CA ALA A 293 -6.12 -0.54 6.94
C ALA A 293 -5.43 0.18 5.79
N ASN A 294 -6.19 0.46 4.73
CA ASN A 294 -5.71 1.04 3.48
C ASN A 294 -5.49 2.57 3.55
N THR A 295 -5.62 3.21 4.73
CA THR A 295 -5.44 4.66 4.91
C THR A 295 -4.20 5.05 5.71
N GLU A 296 -3.13 4.26 5.64
CA GLU A 296 -1.84 4.54 6.30
C GLU A 296 -1.33 5.97 6.05
N LYS A 297 -1.36 6.43 4.78
CA LYS A 297 -0.97 7.79 4.41
C LYS A 297 -1.77 8.86 5.17
N LYS A 298 -3.07 8.65 5.40
CA LYS A 298 -3.89 9.60 6.16
C LYS A 298 -3.48 9.63 7.64
N ARG A 299 -3.24 8.46 8.24
CA ARG A 299 -2.76 8.36 9.63
C ARG A 299 -1.43 9.08 9.79
N GLU A 300 -0.49 8.88 8.86
CA GLU A 300 0.77 9.64 8.85
C GLU A 300 0.56 11.14 8.75
N THR A 301 -0.36 11.61 7.89
CA THR A 301 -0.65 13.03 7.78
C THR A 301 -1.23 13.61 9.07
N VAL A 302 -2.15 12.90 9.71
CA VAL A 302 -2.69 13.30 11.02
C VAL A 302 -1.56 13.41 12.05
N ARG A 303 -0.67 12.41 12.12
CA ARG A 303 0.51 12.41 13.03
C ARG A 303 1.44 13.58 12.78
N LYS A 304 1.72 13.90 11.51
CA LYS A 304 2.65 14.98 11.12
C LYS A 304 2.07 16.38 11.29
N THR A 305 0.75 16.50 11.49
CA THR A 305 0.06 17.79 11.59
C THR A 305 -0.56 17.99 12.98
N TRP A 306 -1.89 17.99 13.11
CA TRP A 306 -2.54 18.39 14.35
C TRP A 306 -2.27 17.44 15.53
N MET A 307 -2.02 16.15 15.28
CA MET A 307 -1.67 15.19 16.33
C MET A 307 -0.20 15.31 16.78
N ALA A 308 0.66 16.04 16.05
CA ALA A 308 2.01 16.35 16.50
C ALA A 308 2.02 17.24 17.75
N GLN A 309 0.92 17.97 17.99
CA GLN A 309 0.77 18.84 19.14
C GLN A 309 0.45 18.02 20.40
N SER A 310 1.31 18.08 21.41
CA SER A 310 1.03 17.50 22.72
C SER A 310 0.25 18.49 23.58
N VAL A 311 -0.98 18.12 23.96
CA VAL A 311 -1.83 18.93 24.85
C VAL A 311 -2.04 18.17 26.17
N PRO A 312 -1.63 18.73 27.33
CA PRO A 312 -1.81 18.07 28.62
C PRO A 312 -3.26 17.65 28.87
N GLY A 313 -3.47 16.40 29.27
CA GLY A 313 -4.79 15.83 29.54
C GLY A 313 -5.56 15.34 28.31
N ILE A 314 -5.00 15.47 27.10
CA ILE A 314 -5.60 14.93 25.87
C ILE A 314 -4.73 13.79 25.34
N GLU A 315 -5.35 12.66 25.01
CA GLU A 315 -4.69 11.51 24.39
C GLU A 315 -5.37 11.16 23.08
N CYS A 316 -4.60 10.98 22.00
CA CYS A 316 -5.12 10.56 20.71
C CYS A 316 -4.77 9.09 20.41
N ARG A 317 -5.74 8.32 19.90
CA ARG A 317 -5.56 6.95 19.43
C ARG A 317 -6.31 6.70 18.13
N PHE A 318 -5.68 5.95 17.23
CA PHE A 318 -6.33 5.43 16.03
C PHE A 318 -7.00 4.09 16.34
N PHE A 319 -8.20 3.88 15.80
CA PHE A 319 -8.95 2.63 15.97
C PHE A 319 -9.21 1.99 14.62
N LEU A 320 -8.73 0.75 14.47
CA LEU A 320 -8.64 0.05 13.19
C LEU A 320 -9.26 -1.35 13.30
N GLY A 321 -10.11 -1.74 12.36
CA GLY A 321 -10.64 -3.10 12.27
C GLY A 321 -9.58 -4.05 11.72
N ARG A 322 -8.95 -4.84 12.60
CA ARG A 322 -7.98 -5.89 12.22
C ARG A 322 -7.66 -6.76 13.42
N ARG A 323 -6.98 -7.88 13.17
CA ARG A 323 -6.66 -8.83 14.24
C ARG A 323 -5.56 -8.32 15.17
N GLU A 324 -4.44 -7.93 14.59
CA GLU A 324 -3.22 -7.55 15.32
C GLU A 324 -2.87 -6.09 15.08
N THR A 325 -2.23 -5.43 16.05
CA THR A 325 -1.75 -4.05 15.87
C THR A 325 -0.60 -4.01 14.85
N PRO A 326 -0.55 -3.03 13.93
CA PRO A 326 0.60 -2.86 13.04
C PRO A 326 1.89 -2.67 13.83
N GLU A 327 2.97 -3.37 13.46
CA GLU A 327 4.23 -3.44 14.25
C GLU A 327 4.89 -2.08 14.54
N LYS A 328 4.61 -1.05 13.74
CA LYS A 328 5.26 0.27 13.81
C LYS A 328 4.32 1.43 14.16
N GLU A 329 3.09 1.14 14.58
CA GLU A 329 2.08 2.15 14.88
C GLU A 329 1.56 2.01 16.33
N GLU A 330 2.36 2.44 17.33
CA GLU A 330 2.02 2.30 18.76
C GLU A 330 0.74 3.04 19.20
N ASP A 331 0.34 4.06 18.44
CA ASP A 331 -0.87 4.84 18.64
C ASP A 331 -2.11 4.23 17.95
N VAL A 332 -1.95 3.10 17.25
CA VAL A 332 -3.04 2.32 16.65
C VAL A 332 -3.49 1.20 17.57
N ILE A 333 -4.80 1.11 17.76
CA ILE A 333 -5.48 0.04 18.47
C ILE A 333 -6.21 -0.83 17.46
N ALA A 334 -5.78 -2.09 17.34
CA ALA A 334 -6.45 -3.10 16.53
C ALA A 334 -7.66 -3.71 17.25
N LEU A 335 -8.83 -3.53 16.67
CA LEU A 335 -10.11 -4.07 17.10
C LEU A 335 -10.49 -5.23 16.19
N TRP A 336 -10.76 -6.41 16.76
CA TRP A 336 -11.15 -7.59 15.97
C TRP A 336 -12.64 -7.53 15.58
N VAL A 337 -12.91 -6.68 14.59
CA VAL A 337 -14.20 -6.33 13.99
C VAL A 337 -14.02 -6.14 12.48
N ASN A 338 -15.12 -6.07 11.72
CA ASN A 338 -15.04 -5.76 10.29
C ASN A 338 -14.59 -4.31 10.04
N ASP A 339 -13.78 -4.10 9.00
CA ASP A 339 -13.09 -2.83 8.73
C ASP A 339 -13.60 -2.07 7.51
N ASP A 340 -14.88 -2.23 7.19
CA ASP A 340 -15.54 -1.48 6.13
C ASP A 340 -16.43 -0.35 6.68
N TYR A 341 -16.92 0.49 5.76
CA TYR A 341 -17.75 1.65 6.13
C TYR A 341 -19.11 1.25 6.70
N ASP A 342 -19.67 0.13 6.24
CA ASP A 342 -20.99 -0.32 6.69
C ASP A 342 -20.91 -0.78 8.15
N HIS A 343 -19.82 -1.44 8.55
CA HIS A 343 -19.55 -1.91 9.91
C HIS A 343 -18.92 -0.87 10.86
N LEU A 344 -18.93 0.41 10.48
CA LEU A 344 -18.45 1.49 11.37
C LEU A 344 -19.12 1.50 12.77
N PRO A 345 -20.44 1.18 12.92
CA PRO A 345 -21.05 1.06 14.25
C PRO A 345 -20.41 -0.02 15.13
N GLU A 346 -20.09 -1.19 14.56
CA GLU A 346 -19.38 -2.27 15.25
C GLU A 346 -18.02 -1.79 15.75
N LYS A 347 -17.26 -1.11 14.89
CA LYS A 347 -15.94 -0.54 15.22
C LYS A 347 -16.00 0.51 16.32
N VAL A 348 -16.94 1.45 16.24
CA VAL A 348 -17.08 2.50 17.26
C VAL A 348 -17.53 1.91 18.60
N LEU A 349 -18.40 0.90 18.62
CA LEU A 349 -18.77 0.22 19.86
C LEU A 349 -17.57 -0.51 20.48
N ALA A 350 -16.76 -1.19 19.66
CA ALA A 350 -15.53 -1.85 20.12
C ALA A 350 -14.50 -0.82 20.65
N PHE A 351 -14.37 0.34 20.00
CA PHE A 351 -13.61 1.47 20.49
C PHE A 351 -14.12 1.93 21.87
N PHE A 352 -15.43 2.15 22.05
CA PHE A 352 -15.98 2.58 23.34
C PHE A 352 -15.69 1.58 24.46
N ARG A 353 -15.80 0.27 24.18
CA ARG A 353 -15.44 -0.79 25.13
C ARG A 353 -13.96 -0.71 25.52
N TYR A 354 -13.07 -0.59 24.54
CA TYR A 354 -11.64 -0.46 24.76
C TYR A 354 -11.32 0.80 25.59
N ALA A 355 -11.95 1.93 25.28
CA ALA A 355 -11.78 3.19 26.01
C ALA A 355 -12.14 3.02 27.49
N LEU A 356 -13.30 2.43 27.80
CA LEU A 356 -13.73 2.21 29.19
C LEU A 356 -12.85 1.23 29.95
N GLU A 357 -12.26 0.25 29.26
CA GLU A 357 -11.36 -0.74 29.85
C GLU A 357 -9.99 -0.17 30.17
N CYS A 358 -9.39 0.57 29.24
CA CYS A 358 -8.00 1.02 29.32
C CYS A 358 -7.81 2.43 29.91
N TYR A 359 -8.85 3.28 29.89
CA TYR A 359 -8.73 4.70 30.25
C TYR A 359 -9.72 5.15 31.33
N ASP A 360 -9.22 6.04 32.18
CA ASP A 360 -10.01 6.86 33.11
C ASP A 360 -10.12 8.26 32.50
N PHE A 361 -11.10 8.44 31.62
CA PHE A 361 -11.39 9.68 30.89
C PHE A 361 -12.67 10.36 31.38
N ASP A 362 -12.74 11.70 31.30
CA ASP A 362 -13.96 12.47 31.57
C ASP A 362 -14.86 12.56 30.33
N TRP A 363 -14.22 12.84 29.18
CA TRP A 363 -14.86 13.01 27.89
C TRP A 363 -14.17 12.20 26.79
N LEU A 364 -14.96 11.66 25.86
CA LEU A 364 -14.48 10.99 24.66
C LEU A 364 -14.85 11.83 23.44
N PHE A 365 -13.87 12.15 22.60
CA PHE A 365 -14.08 12.81 21.31
C PHE A 365 -13.84 11.82 20.17
N LYS A 366 -14.86 11.53 19.37
CA LYS A 366 -14.76 10.66 18.19
C LYS A 366 -14.61 11.54 16.95
N CYS A 367 -13.64 11.25 16.10
CA CYS A 367 -13.53 11.82 14.75
C CYS A 367 -13.03 10.78 13.72
N ASP A 368 -13.01 11.19 12.45
CA ASP A 368 -12.54 10.38 11.31
C ASP A 368 -11.12 10.82 10.89
N ASP A 369 -10.41 9.96 10.15
CA ASP A 369 -9.01 10.18 9.72
C ASP A 369 -8.78 11.27 8.65
N ASP A 370 -9.86 11.93 8.21
CA ASP A 370 -9.89 13.08 7.29
C ASP A 370 -10.47 14.35 7.96
N THR A 371 -10.42 14.39 9.30
CA THR A 371 -10.85 15.52 10.13
C THR A 371 -9.63 16.20 10.77
N TYR A 372 -9.47 17.51 10.56
CA TYR A 372 -8.53 18.33 11.30
C TYR A 372 -9.11 18.70 12.66
N VAL A 373 -8.31 18.57 13.73
CA VAL A 373 -8.73 18.86 15.10
C VAL A 373 -7.73 19.78 15.78
N ALA A 374 -8.14 21.01 16.12
CA ALA A 374 -7.35 21.89 16.96
C ALA A 374 -7.41 21.43 18.43
N LEU A 375 -6.47 20.57 18.83
CA LEU A 375 -6.46 19.90 20.12
C LEU A 375 -6.49 20.86 21.30
N ASP A 376 -5.79 21.99 21.21
CA ASP A 376 -5.71 23.04 22.23
C ASP A 376 -7.07 23.70 22.54
N ARG A 377 -8.06 23.55 21.64
CA ARG A 377 -9.39 24.14 21.78
C ARG A 377 -10.46 23.17 22.27
N LEU A 378 -10.17 21.87 22.29
CA LEU A 378 -11.16 20.84 22.66
C LEU A 378 -11.69 21.02 24.10
N ALA A 379 -10.80 21.36 25.04
CA ALA A 379 -11.17 21.57 26.45
C ALA A 379 -12.14 22.75 26.64
N ALA A 380 -12.23 23.69 25.70
CA ALA A 380 -13.18 24.80 25.76
C ALA A 380 -14.58 24.43 25.26
N LEU A 381 -14.76 23.23 24.68
CA LEU A 381 -16.06 22.74 24.22
C LEU A 381 -16.78 21.85 25.25
N VAL A 382 -16.05 21.22 26.17
CA VAL A 382 -16.64 20.32 27.16
C VAL A 382 -17.41 21.09 28.23
N ASP A 383 -18.56 20.54 28.64
CA ASP A 383 -19.46 21.15 29.62
C ASP A 383 -20.31 20.06 30.29
N ASP A 384 -20.07 19.80 31.57
CA ASP A 384 -20.68 18.70 32.35
C ASP A 384 -22.21 18.82 32.54
N ARG A 385 -22.80 19.95 32.11
CA ARG A 385 -24.26 20.09 31.99
C ARG A 385 -24.83 19.25 30.86
N TYR A 386 -24.00 18.78 29.93
CA TYR A 386 -24.37 18.01 28.76
C TYR A 386 -23.70 16.63 28.79
N ASP A 387 -24.19 15.73 27.95
CA ASP A 387 -23.70 14.35 27.81
C ASP A 387 -23.27 14.04 26.37
N LEU A 388 -23.80 14.80 25.40
CA LEU A 388 -23.48 14.71 23.98
C LEU A 388 -23.29 16.13 23.40
N ILE A 389 -22.11 16.41 22.87
CA ILE A 389 -21.81 17.69 22.22
C ILE A 389 -21.43 17.43 20.77
N GLY A 390 -22.11 18.07 19.84
CA GLY A 390 -21.91 17.86 18.39
C GLY A 390 -22.02 19.14 17.60
N ASP A 391 -21.93 19.02 16.27
CA ASP A 391 -22.14 20.15 15.36
C ASP A 391 -23.61 20.60 15.31
N SER A 392 -23.89 21.61 14.47
CA SER A 392 -25.23 22.12 14.23
C SER A 392 -26.27 21.06 13.82
N SER A 393 -25.85 19.95 13.21
CA SER A 393 -26.71 18.82 12.83
C SER A 393 -27.37 18.17 14.03
N LEU A 394 -26.74 18.17 15.21
CA LEU A 394 -27.33 17.61 16.43
C LEU A 394 -28.65 18.30 16.77
N LYS A 395 -28.69 19.64 16.64
CA LYS A 395 -29.91 20.42 16.86
C LYS A 395 -30.94 20.21 15.75
N ALA A 396 -30.49 20.02 14.51
CA ALA A 396 -31.37 19.92 13.35
C ALA A 396 -32.00 18.53 13.18
N LYS A 397 -31.27 17.46 13.53
CA LYS A 397 -31.61 16.07 13.20
C LYS A 397 -31.62 15.14 14.42
N GLY A 398 -31.24 15.62 15.60
CA GLY A 398 -31.12 14.78 16.80
C GLY A 398 -29.88 13.88 16.83
N ALA A 399 -28.96 14.02 15.87
CA ALA A 399 -27.73 13.26 15.83
C ALA A 399 -26.57 14.16 15.37
N PRO A 400 -25.39 14.02 15.99
CA PRO A 400 -24.22 14.77 15.55
C PRO A 400 -23.74 14.22 14.22
N SER A 401 -22.94 15.01 13.54
CA SER A 401 -22.15 14.52 12.43
C SER A 401 -20.95 13.74 12.93
N GLY A 402 -20.80 12.49 12.48
CA GLY A 402 -19.57 11.72 12.72
C GLY A 402 -18.34 12.41 12.14
N ARG A 403 -18.55 13.19 11.08
CA ARG A 403 -17.55 13.88 10.26
C ARG A 403 -16.96 15.14 10.89
N ALA A 404 -17.76 15.95 11.59
CA ALA A 404 -17.24 17.08 12.36
C ALA A 404 -16.56 16.64 13.66
N GLY A 405 -16.73 15.37 14.01
CA GLY A 405 -16.48 14.82 15.33
C GLY A 405 -17.53 15.23 16.36
N TYR A 406 -17.60 14.46 17.43
CA TYR A 406 -18.54 14.70 18.53
C TYR A 406 -18.00 14.19 19.87
N PHE A 407 -18.49 14.78 20.96
CA PHE A 407 -18.16 14.39 22.31
C PHE A 407 -19.25 13.53 22.95
N LEU A 408 -18.82 12.56 23.75
CA LEU A 408 -19.65 11.86 24.72
C LEU A 408 -19.03 11.94 26.10
N SER A 409 -19.84 12.21 27.13
CA SER A 409 -19.38 12.09 28.51
C SER A 409 -19.12 10.63 28.84
N ARG A 410 -18.19 10.35 29.78
CA ARG A 410 -17.92 8.97 30.24
C ARG A 410 -19.19 8.21 30.61
N SER A 411 -20.09 8.85 31.36
CA SER A 411 -21.37 8.27 31.77
C SER A 411 -22.24 7.86 30.58
N MET A 412 -22.23 8.63 29.49
CA MET A 412 -22.97 8.28 28.29
C MET A 412 -22.34 7.10 27.54
N VAL A 413 -21.00 7.06 27.45
CA VAL A 413 -20.29 5.92 26.86
C VAL A 413 -20.59 4.62 27.64
N GLU A 414 -20.61 4.68 28.98
CA GLU A 414 -20.97 3.54 29.83
C GLU A 414 -22.40 3.04 29.57
N LYS A 415 -23.38 3.96 29.44
CA LYS A 415 -24.76 3.60 29.10
C LYS A 415 -24.90 2.99 27.71
N ILE A 416 -24.20 3.53 26.72
CA ILE A 416 -24.20 3.00 25.34
C ILE A 416 -23.61 1.58 25.33
N VAL A 417 -22.44 1.38 25.96
CA VAL A 417 -21.78 0.06 26.00
C VAL A 417 -22.61 -0.98 26.73
N ALA A 418 -23.40 -0.58 27.73
CA ALA A 418 -24.31 -1.47 28.46
C ALA A 418 -25.58 -1.84 27.69
N TYR A 419 -25.87 -1.19 26.55
CA TYR A 419 -27.04 -1.48 25.72
C TYR A 419 -26.80 -2.69 24.81
N SER A 420 -27.70 -3.67 24.82
CA SER A 420 -27.52 -4.95 24.11
C SER A 420 -27.82 -4.89 22.60
N ASP A 421 -28.76 -4.03 22.19
CA ASP A 421 -29.39 -4.12 20.86
C ASP A 421 -28.89 -2.98 19.94
N ILE A 422 -27.57 -2.94 19.70
CA ILE A 422 -26.95 -1.97 18.79
C ILE A 422 -26.71 -2.65 17.43
N PRO A 423 -27.24 -2.11 16.32
CA PRO A 423 -26.94 -2.62 14.98
C PRO A 423 -25.43 -2.61 14.70
N SER A 424 -24.90 -3.68 14.12
CA SER A 424 -23.49 -3.75 13.71
C SER A 424 -23.20 -2.94 12.46
N THR A 425 -24.22 -2.65 11.63
CA THR A 425 -24.08 -1.93 10.37
C THR A 425 -24.95 -0.67 10.27
N GLY A 426 -24.56 0.24 9.37
CA GLY A 426 -25.29 1.46 9.02
C GLY A 426 -24.58 2.76 9.42
N ALA A 427 -25.32 3.88 9.38
CA ALA A 427 -24.78 5.20 9.70
C ALA A 427 -24.52 5.37 11.21
N GLU A 428 -23.29 5.08 11.61
CA GLU A 428 -22.76 5.13 12.99
C GLU A 428 -23.24 6.34 13.80
N ASN A 429 -23.08 7.55 13.25
CA ASN A 429 -23.41 8.78 13.95
C ASN A 429 -24.92 8.94 14.22
N LEU A 430 -25.78 8.42 13.32
CA LEU A 430 -27.22 8.39 13.54
C LEU A 430 -27.59 7.37 14.61
N ILE A 431 -26.98 6.18 14.56
CA ILE A 431 -27.22 5.10 15.52
C ILE A 431 -26.86 5.56 16.94
N PHE A 432 -25.65 6.08 17.16
CA PHE A 432 -25.22 6.51 18.49
C PHE A 432 -25.86 7.83 18.92
N GLY A 433 -26.13 8.75 18.00
CA GLY A 433 -26.87 9.98 18.30
C GLY A 433 -28.28 9.69 18.80
N GLU A 434 -29.03 8.85 18.08
CA GLU A 434 -30.38 8.45 18.48
C GLU A 434 -30.37 7.64 19.78
N LEU A 435 -29.43 6.70 19.91
CA LEU A 435 -29.29 5.90 21.13
C LEU A 435 -28.99 6.76 22.35
N ALA A 436 -28.08 7.73 22.23
CA ALA A 436 -27.77 8.67 23.31
C ALA A 436 -29.02 9.44 23.76
N LEU A 437 -29.83 9.94 22.80
CA LEU A 437 -31.10 10.60 23.11
C LEU A 437 -32.09 9.67 23.82
N ARG A 438 -32.26 8.42 23.33
CA ARG A 438 -33.13 7.42 23.98
C ARG A 438 -32.66 7.11 25.41
N LEU A 439 -31.36 7.16 25.67
CA LEU A 439 -30.74 6.97 26.99
C LEU A 439 -30.73 8.25 27.86
N GLY A 440 -31.37 9.32 27.39
CA GLY A 440 -31.60 10.56 28.14
C GLY A 440 -30.45 11.56 28.10
N ALA A 441 -29.63 11.56 27.04
CA ALA A 441 -28.55 12.53 26.87
C ALA A 441 -29.05 13.98 26.83
N ARG A 442 -28.40 14.86 27.60
CA ARG A 442 -28.51 16.31 27.45
C ARG A 442 -27.57 16.75 26.33
N THR A 443 -28.08 17.47 25.33
CA THR A 443 -27.32 17.77 24.10
C THR A 443 -26.92 19.23 23.97
N LEU A 444 -25.71 19.49 23.46
CA LEU A 444 -25.25 20.83 23.06
C LEU A 444 -24.77 20.81 21.60
N ALA A 445 -25.34 21.69 20.76
CA ALA A 445 -24.83 21.91 19.40
C ALA A 445 -23.86 23.10 19.39
N SER A 446 -22.68 22.91 18.81
CA SER A 446 -21.62 23.90 18.67
C SER A 446 -21.35 24.19 17.21
N ASN A 447 -21.32 25.48 16.84
CA ASN A 447 -20.92 25.91 15.49
C ASN A 447 -19.40 25.83 15.27
N ARG A 448 -18.63 25.52 16.32
CA ARG A 448 -17.17 25.40 16.27
C ARG A 448 -16.73 24.02 15.79
N LEU A 449 -17.63 23.03 15.80
CA LEU A 449 -17.42 21.71 15.18
C LEU A 449 -17.96 21.79 13.74
N ASN A 450 -17.06 21.87 12.75
CA ASN A 450 -17.46 22.11 11.37
C ASN A 450 -17.41 20.82 10.54
N MET A 451 -18.48 20.56 9.80
CA MET A 451 -18.59 19.42 8.89
C MET A 451 -17.96 19.66 7.52
N ASN A 452 -17.60 20.91 7.22
CA ASN A 452 -17.04 21.31 5.95
C ASN A 452 -15.53 21.49 6.06
N SER A 453 -14.86 21.61 4.92
CA SER A 453 -13.44 21.95 4.85
C SER A 453 -13.16 23.41 5.22
N ILE A 454 -14.20 24.25 5.27
CA ILE A 454 -14.14 25.69 5.49
C ILE A 454 -15.32 26.14 6.38
N PRO A 455 -15.11 27.04 7.37
CA PRO A 455 -13.82 27.51 7.85
C PRO A 455 -13.03 26.39 8.53
N TYR A 456 -11.70 26.43 8.41
CA TYR A 456 -10.79 25.49 9.09
C TYR A 456 -10.18 26.15 10.34
N PRO A 457 -9.72 25.37 11.34
CA PRO A 457 -9.11 25.93 12.54
C PRO A 457 -7.90 26.82 12.22
N MET A 458 -7.97 28.09 12.62
CA MET A 458 -6.92 29.10 12.42
C MET A 458 -6.75 29.95 13.68
N LYS A 459 -5.57 30.55 13.90
CA LYS A 459 -5.33 31.38 15.10
C LYS A 459 -6.24 32.61 15.21
N ASP A 460 -6.83 33.07 14.11
CA ASP A 460 -7.74 34.23 14.06
C ASP A 460 -9.23 33.86 14.13
N ASN A 461 -9.57 32.57 14.25
CA ASN A 461 -10.93 32.10 14.48
C ASN A 461 -11.01 31.16 15.70
N ASP A 462 -12.22 30.76 16.10
CA ASP A 462 -12.44 29.85 17.23
C ASP A 462 -12.81 28.42 16.80
N VAL A 463 -12.77 28.12 15.50
CA VAL A 463 -13.16 26.83 14.92
C VAL A 463 -12.28 25.72 15.50
N VAL A 464 -12.88 24.58 15.84
CA VAL A 464 -12.19 23.46 16.49
C VAL A 464 -11.93 22.33 15.52
N THR A 465 -12.88 22.01 14.66
CA THR A 465 -12.71 20.97 13.65
C THR A 465 -13.07 21.45 12.26
N ALA A 466 -12.45 20.82 11.25
CA ALA A 466 -12.87 20.89 9.86
C ALA A 466 -12.68 19.51 9.22
N HIS A 467 -13.51 19.19 8.24
CA HIS A 467 -13.60 17.85 7.65
C HIS A 467 -13.49 17.92 6.12
N TRP A 468 -13.27 16.79 5.43
CA TRP A 468 -12.84 16.77 4.01
C TRP A 468 -11.54 17.53 3.79
N CYS A 469 -10.61 17.43 4.74
CA CYS A 469 -9.27 17.96 4.56
C CYS A 469 -8.43 16.87 3.86
N PRO A 470 -8.14 16.95 2.56
CA PRO A 470 -7.17 16.05 1.95
C PRO A 470 -5.78 16.31 2.55
N PRO A 471 -4.84 15.36 2.48
CA PRO A 471 -3.51 15.49 3.08
C PRO A 471 -2.78 16.81 2.75
N GLU A 472 -3.01 17.34 1.56
CA GLU A 472 -2.44 18.59 1.07
C GLU A 472 -2.99 19.82 1.84
N HIS A 473 -4.24 19.78 2.33
CA HIS A 473 -4.81 20.84 3.17
C HIS A 473 -4.26 20.79 4.59
N PHE A 474 -4.02 19.60 5.15
CA PHE A 474 -3.40 19.45 6.47
C PHE A 474 -2.01 20.11 6.49
N GLN A 475 -1.19 19.79 5.48
CA GLN A 475 0.17 20.34 5.36
C GLN A 475 0.15 21.84 5.10
N GLY A 476 -0.68 22.31 4.15
CA GLY A 476 -0.82 23.75 3.85
C GLY A 476 -1.30 24.61 5.02
N THR A 477 -1.93 23.99 6.04
CA THR A 477 -2.38 24.68 7.26
C THR A 477 -1.24 24.88 8.27
N GLU A 478 -0.36 23.88 8.43
CA GLU A 478 0.86 23.99 9.24
C GLU A 478 1.94 24.84 8.53
N ASP A 479 1.92 24.86 7.20
CA ASP A 479 2.87 25.59 6.37
C ASP A 479 2.69 27.11 6.39
N PHE A 480 1.59 27.66 6.93
CA PHE A 480 1.46 29.10 7.23
C PHE A 480 2.43 29.50 8.35
N GLN A 481 3.74 29.46 8.04
CA GLN A 481 4.84 29.82 8.92
C GLN A 481 4.85 31.34 9.17
N ASP A 482 4.40 32.11 8.18
CA ASP A 482 4.29 33.56 8.27
C ASP A 482 2.87 33.98 8.69
N PHE A 483 2.72 34.37 9.95
CA PHE A 483 1.43 34.80 10.50
C PHE A 483 0.85 36.06 9.85
N PHE A 484 1.71 36.90 9.30
CA PHE A 484 1.34 38.17 8.72
C PHE A 484 1.39 38.07 7.20
N PRO A 485 0.30 38.42 6.49
CA PRO A 485 0.36 38.48 5.05
C PRO A 485 1.45 39.47 4.63
N ILE A 486 2.24 39.07 3.65
CA ILE A 486 3.22 39.98 3.04
C ILE A 486 2.52 41.11 2.28
N THR A 487 1.28 40.90 1.83
CA THR A 487 0.41 41.93 1.25
C THR A 487 -1.05 41.46 1.19
N VAL A 488 -1.97 42.42 1.01
CA VAL A 488 -3.41 42.16 0.89
C VAL A 488 -3.97 42.87 -0.34
N TYR A 489 -4.73 42.12 -1.13
CA TYR A 489 -5.48 42.65 -2.28
C TYR A 489 -6.99 42.50 -2.02
N GLU A 490 -7.80 43.45 -2.47
CA GLU A 490 -9.24 43.29 -2.50
C GLU A 490 -9.62 42.50 -3.76
N GLY A 491 -10.18 41.31 -3.58
CA GLY A 491 -10.63 40.43 -4.64
C GLY A 491 -12.11 40.60 -4.95
N ARG A 492 -12.44 40.74 -6.24
CA ARG A 492 -13.81 40.75 -6.76
C ARG A 492 -14.01 39.62 -7.74
N HIS A 493 -14.86 38.67 -7.36
CA HIS A 493 -15.31 37.55 -8.16
C HIS A 493 -16.81 37.68 -8.45
N ALA A 494 -17.32 37.01 -9.48
CA ALA A 494 -18.76 37.04 -9.83
C ALA A 494 -19.71 36.64 -8.68
N HIS A 495 -19.23 35.88 -7.71
CA HIS A 495 -20.01 35.35 -6.58
C HIS A 495 -19.64 35.93 -5.22
N TRP A 496 -18.53 36.68 -5.11
CA TRP A 496 -18.05 37.16 -3.82
C TRP A 496 -17.10 38.35 -3.96
N THR A 497 -17.03 39.15 -2.90
CA THR A 497 -16.02 40.20 -2.72
C THR A 497 -15.38 40.03 -1.35
N ASP A 498 -14.06 39.92 -1.32
CA ASP A 498 -13.29 39.57 -0.13
C ASP A 498 -11.83 40.03 -0.24
N SER A 499 -11.16 40.28 0.88
CA SER A 499 -9.72 40.53 0.88
C SER A 499 -8.96 39.20 0.71
N LEU A 500 -7.96 39.17 -0.17
CA LEU A 500 -7.01 38.07 -0.35
C LEU A 500 -5.69 38.43 0.33
N LEU A 501 -5.32 37.61 1.31
CA LEU A 501 -4.07 37.66 2.06
C LEU A 501 -3.05 36.76 1.37
N PHE A 502 -1.89 37.30 1.02
CA PHE A 502 -0.77 36.57 0.41
C PHE A 502 0.38 36.39 1.41
N TYR A 503 1.02 35.23 1.40
CA TYR A 503 2.07 34.83 2.35
C TYR A 503 3.36 34.47 1.61
N ARG A 504 4.52 34.64 2.26
CA ARG A 504 5.83 34.50 1.58
C ARG A 504 6.10 33.08 1.08
N ASP A 505 5.53 32.08 1.74
CA ASP A 505 5.63 30.66 1.42
C ASP A 505 4.94 30.24 0.11
N GLY A 506 4.24 31.16 -0.57
CA GLY A 506 3.50 30.87 -1.79
C GLY A 506 2.05 30.48 -1.56
N THR A 507 1.51 30.66 -0.35
CA THR A 507 0.09 30.45 -0.05
C THR A 507 -0.71 31.75 -0.06
N PHE A 508 -2.02 31.64 -0.30
CA PHE A 508 -2.94 32.77 -0.16
C PHE A 508 -4.28 32.32 0.43
N ARG A 509 -5.03 33.23 1.04
CA ARG A 509 -6.38 32.95 1.54
C ARG A 509 -7.30 34.16 1.48
N ARG A 510 -8.60 33.87 1.45
CA ARG A 510 -9.66 34.86 1.64
C ARG A 510 -9.86 35.18 3.13
N GLU A 511 -9.96 36.47 3.45
CA GLU A 511 -10.06 36.99 4.83
C GLU A 511 -11.31 36.46 5.55
N LYS A 512 -12.50 36.61 4.95
CA LYS A 512 -13.76 36.28 5.65
C LYS A 512 -14.04 34.80 5.73
N THR A 513 -13.65 34.05 4.71
CA THR A 513 -14.03 32.63 4.58
C THR A 513 -12.90 31.68 4.94
N GLY A 514 -11.64 32.08 4.79
CA GLY A 514 -10.49 31.19 4.86
C GLY A 514 -10.29 30.35 3.60
N CYS A 515 -11.13 30.47 2.57
CA CYS A 515 -10.91 29.76 1.30
C CYS A 515 -9.53 30.12 0.74
N SER A 516 -8.71 29.10 0.50
CA SER A 516 -7.27 29.25 0.28
C SER A 516 -6.78 28.45 -0.94
N GLY A 517 -5.50 28.64 -1.22
CA GLY A 517 -4.79 27.95 -2.28
C GLY A 517 -3.32 28.32 -2.30
N GLN A 518 -2.65 27.92 -3.36
CA GLN A 518 -1.27 28.30 -3.65
C GLN A 518 -1.23 29.34 -4.75
N TYR A 519 -0.31 30.29 -4.68
CA TYR A 519 -0.08 31.24 -5.75
C TYR A 519 1.31 31.06 -6.36
N ILE A 520 1.41 31.39 -7.65
CA ILE A 520 2.67 31.42 -8.39
C ILE A 520 2.78 32.79 -9.03
N ALA A 521 3.77 33.57 -8.61
CA ALA A 521 4.09 34.87 -9.21
C ALA A 521 5.14 34.68 -10.32
N TYR A 522 4.86 35.22 -11.51
CA TYR A 522 5.75 35.22 -12.66
C TYR A 522 6.35 36.61 -12.83
N GLY A 523 7.40 36.89 -12.05
CA GLY A 523 7.99 38.22 -11.97
C GLY A 523 6.95 39.26 -11.58
N SER A 524 6.92 40.40 -12.31
CA SER A 524 5.91 41.42 -12.07
C SER A 524 4.61 41.22 -12.85
N LYS A 525 4.56 40.43 -13.93
CA LYS A 525 3.48 40.54 -14.95
C LYS A 525 2.27 39.63 -14.75
N LYS A 526 2.43 38.46 -14.13
CA LYS A 526 1.39 37.44 -14.07
C LYS A 526 1.36 36.75 -12.71
N LEU A 527 0.16 36.45 -12.23
CA LEU A 527 -0.10 35.76 -10.97
C LEU A 527 -1.09 34.63 -11.23
N ILE A 528 -0.72 33.39 -10.91
CA ILE A 528 -1.63 32.24 -10.98
C ILE A 528 -2.07 31.90 -9.56
N LEU A 529 -3.38 31.77 -9.36
CA LEU A 529 -3.99 31.31 -8.11
C LEU A 529 -4.54 29.89 -8.31
N LYS A 530 -3.89 28.91 -7.69
CA LYS A 530 -4.34 27.52 -7.61
C LYS A 530 -5.19 27.35 -6.36
N TRP A 531 -6.49 27.54 -6.52
CA TRP A 531 -7.44 27.36 -5.43
C TRP A 531 -7.60 25.89 -5.06
N PHE A 532 -7.81 25.63 -3.78
CA PHE A 532 -8.15 24.29 -3.31
C PHE A 532 -9.60 23.87 -3.61
N HIS A 533 -10.50 24.85 -3.74
CA HIS A 533 -11.95 24.61 -3.88
C HIS A 533 -12.56 25.28 -5.12
N TRP A 534 -11.75 25.96 -5.93
CA TRP A 534 -12.18 26.67 -7.13
C TRP A 534 -11.25 26.29 -8.29
N PRO A 535 -11.67 26.50 -9.55
CA PRO A 535 -10.77 26.41 -10.68
C PRO A 535 -9.56 27.34 -10.51
N GLU A 536 -8.44 26.97 -11.14
CA GLU A 536 -7.27 27.83 -11.23
C GLU A 536 -7.61 29.17 -11.91
N GLU A 537 -7.13 30.27 -11.34
CA GLU A 537 -7.28 31.61 -11.90
C GLU A 537 -5.94 32.15 -12.37
N ILE A 538 -5.89 32.61 -13.62
CA ILE A 538 -4.73 33.27 -14.20
C ILE A 538 -5.00 34.76 -14.25
N LEU A 539 -4.20 35.54 -13.53
CA LEU A 539 -4.35 36.98 -13.41
C LEU A 539 -3.18 37.69 -14.09
N VAL A 540 -3.50 38.65 -14.95
CA VAL A 540 -2.54 39.52 -15.63
C VAL A 540 -2.47 40.85 -14.92
N ARG A 541 -1.26 41.36 -14.70
CA ARG A 541 -1.05 42.63 -14.02
C ARG A 541 -1.36 43.81 -14.93
N ASP A 542 -2.08 44.78 -14.39
CA ASP A 542 -2.30 46.11 -14.96
C ASP A 542 -2.05 47.17 -13.87
N GLY A 543 -0.94 47.91 -14.01
CA GLY A 543 -0.47 48.84 -12.98
C GLY A 543 -0.11 48.13 -11.65
N GLU A 544 -0.85 48.42 -10.58
CA GLU A 544 -0.71 47.75 -9.27
C GLU A 544 -1.81 46.69 -9.01
N ASN A 545 -2.67 46.44 -10.00
CA ASN A 545 -3.81 45.55 -9.89
C ASN A 545 -3.60 44.31 -10.77
N TYR A 546 -4.42 43.28 -10.55
CA TYR A 546 -4.45 42.09 -11.38
C TYR A 546 -5.86 41.82 -11.88
N SER A 547 -5.98 41.33 -13.11
CA SER A 547 -7.27 40.97 -13.71
C SER A 547 -7.17 39.60 -14.39
N GLY A 548 -8.13 38.73 -14.10
CA GLY A 548 -8.31 37.42 -14.73
C GLY A 548 -9.69 37.26 -15.34
N SER A 549 -10.04 36.02 -15.68
CA SER A 549 -11.29 35.67 -16.34
C SER A 549 -12.50 35.81 -15.40
N SER A 550 -12.37 35.43 -14.14
CA SER A 550 -13.47 35.51 -13.16
C SER A 550 -13.16 36.37 -11.93
N LEU A 551 -11.89 36.70 -11.72
CA LEU A 551 -11.40 37.41 -10.54
C LEU A 551 -10.59 38.65 -10.93
N SER A 552 -10.83 39.76 -10.23
CA SER A 552 -9.95 40.94 -10.25
C SER A 552 -9.43 41.22 -8.85
N LEU A 553 -8.16 41.58 -8.75
CA LEU A 553 -7.48 41.93 -7.50
C LEU A 553 -7.02 43.39 -7.58
N SER A 554 -7.54 44.23 -6.69
CA SER A 554 -7.05 45.59 -6.51
C SER A 554 -6.21 45.69 -5.25
N ARG A 555 -4.98 46.21 -5.33
CA ARG A 555 -4.11 46.35 -4.16
C ARG A 555 -4.79 47.21 -3.09
N LYS A 556 -4.83 46.72 -1.84
CA LYS A 556 -5.45 47.46 -0.74
C LYS A 556 -4.57 48.67 -0.38
N PRO A 557 -5.13 49.87 -0.17
CA PRO A 557 -4.33 51.06 0.14
C PRO A 557 -3.39 50.84 1.33
N GLY A 558 -2.12 51.20 1.17
CA GLY A 558 -1.09 51.08 2.22
C GLY A 558 -0.44 49.70 2.36
N GLN A 559 -0.90 48.66 1.66
CA GLN A 559 -0.22 47.37 1.59
C GLN A 559 0.94 47.43 0.60
N PRO A 560 2.06 46.70 0.75
CA PRO A 560 3.14 46.67 -0.23
C PRO A 560 2.75 45.90 -1.52
N ASP A 561 3.44 46.12 -2.63
CA ASP A 561 3.15 45.44 -3.90
C ASP A 561 3.70 44.00 -3.91
N LEU A 562 2.91 43.02 -4.36
CA LEU A 562 3.28 41.60 -4.22
C LEU A 562 4.65 41.28 -4.86
N PRO A 563 4.96 41.65 -6.11
CA PRO A 563 6.28 41.40 -6.69
C PRO A 563 7.41 42.19 -6.02
N ALA A 564 7.15 43.40 -5.51
CA ALA A 564 8.16 44.17 -4.80
C ALA A 564 8.59 43.49 -3.49
N VAL A 565 7.70 42.75 -2.83
CA VAL A 565 8.02 42.00 -1.60
C VAL A 565 8.68 40.66 -1.89
N LEU A 566 8.35 40.04 -3.02
CA LEU A 566 8.92 38.76 -3.44
C LEU A 566 10.29 38.91 -4.10
N TYR A 567 10.56 40.03 -4.77
CA TYR A 567 11.78 40.30 -5.53
C TYR A 567 12.44 41.64 -5.11
N PRO A 568 12.84 41.82 -3.83
CA PRO A 568 13.30 43.10 -3.30
C PRO A 568 14.60 43.62 -3.94
N GLU A 569 15.46 42.76 -4.48
CA GLU A 569 16.74 43.14 -5.09
C GLU A 569 16.60 43.69 -6.54
N GLN A 570 15.41 43.61 -7.15
CA GLN A 570 15.17 44.03 -8.54
C GLN A 570 14.64 45.46 -8.68
N VAL A 571 14.47 46.22 -7.58
CA VAL A 571 13.83 47.55 -7.58
C VAL A 571 14.84 48.71 -7.62
N THR A 572 16.13 48.47 -7.42
CA THR A 572 17.16 49.55 -7.32
C THR A 572 18.16 49.62 -8.47
N GLY A 573 18.06 48.77 -9.49
CA GLY A 573 18.96 48.77 -10.64
C GLY A 573 18.18 49.00 -11.94
N ASN A 574 18.72 49.85 -12.83
CA ASN A 574 18.21 50.03 -14.18
C ASN A 574 17.91 48.69 -14.82
N VAL A 575 16.72 48.60 -15.39
CA VAL A 575 16.12 47.43 -16.02
C VAL A 575 17.08 46.88 -17.07
N ASP A 576 17.75 45.77 -16.76
CA ASP A 576 18.31 44.90 -17.78
C ASP A 576 17.19 43.94 -18.19
N GLU A 577 16.38 44.42 -19.15
CA GLU A 577 15.18 43.80 -19.71
C GLU A 577 15.46 42.47 -20.45
N SER A 578 16.68 41.95 -20.33
CA SER A 578 17.19 40.78 -21.05
C SER A 578 17.27 39.50 -20.21
N SER A 579 17.04 39.56 -18.88
CA SER A 579 17.22 38.39 -17.99
C SER A 579 15.96 37.95 -17.20
N SER A 580 14.78 38.53 -17.45
CA SER A 580 13.54 38.20 -16.70
C SER A 580 12.29 37.99 -17.59
N GLY A 581 12.46 37.35 -18.75
CA GLY A 581 11.38 37.13 -19.72
C GLY A 581 11.20 35.69 -20.24
N LEU A 582 11.98 34.72 -19.74
CA LEU A 582 11.93 33.34 -20.21
C LEU A 582 10.96 32.49 -19.39
N PHE A 583 10.07 31.78 -20.06
CA PHE A 583 9.16 30.80 -19.49
C PHE A 583 9.86 29.43 -19.47
N LEU A 584 10.59 29.18 -18.38
CA LEU A 584 11.42 28.01 -18.18
C LEU A 584 10.74 27.03 -17.22
N ILE A 585 10.64 25.76 -17.61
CA ILE A 585 9.87 24.75 -16.88
C ILE A 585 10.71 23.51 -16.62
N GLN A 586 10.88 23.18 -15.34
CA GLN A 586 11.48 21.93 -14.90
C GLN A 586 10.35 20.96 -14.52
N MET A 587 10.41 19.73 -15.03
CA MET A 587 9.44 18.68 -14.71
C MET A 587 10.13 17.46 -14.10
N GLY A 588 9.51 16.86 -13.09
CA GLY A 588 10.14 15.84 -12.26
C GLY A 588 11.20 16.41 -11.32
N CYS A 589 10.95 17.60 -10.76
CA CYS A 589 12.01 18.32 -10.03
C CYS A 589 12.45 17.65 -8.73
N GLY A 590 11.63 16.77 -8.11
CA GLY A 590 11.95 16.18 -6.81
C GLY A 590 12.27 17.27 -5.78
N THR A 591 13.36 17.07 -5.04
CA THR A 591 13.94 18.08 -4.15
C THR A 591 14.89 19.06 -4.86
N ASN A 592 15.19 18.86 -6.15
CA ASN A 592 16.09 19.70 -6.93
C ASN A 592 15.34 20.90 -7.53
N ILE A 593 15.31 22.00 -6.77
CA ILE A 593 14.69 23.25 -7.21
C ILE A 593 15.70 24.12 -7.96
N LEU A 594 15.38 24.46 -9.22
CA LEU A 594 16.14 25.42 -10.01
C LEU A 594 15.60 26.85 -9.81
N PRO A 595 16.42 27.78 -9.29
CA PRO A 595 16.03 29.18 -9.15
C PRO A 595 15.67 29.80 -10.50
N GLY A 596 14.56 30.52 -10.58
CA GLY A 596 14.07 31.16 -11.81
C GLY A 596 13.28 30.25 -12.75
N TRP A 597 13.10 28.97 -12.41
CA TRP A 597 12.31 27.99 -13.17
C TRP A 597 10.95 27.74 -12.50
N ILE A 598 9.95 27.32 -13.29
CA ILE A 598 8.76 26.66 -12.73
C ILE A 598 9.15 25.23 -12.43
N ASN A 599 9.11 24.86 -11.15
CA ASN A 599 9.51 23.54 -10.69
C ASN A 599 8.27 22.68 -10.44
N LEU A 600 8.02 21.72 -11.32
CA LEU A 600 6.89 20.80 -11.27
C LEU A 600 7.37 19.38 -10.98
N ASP A 601 6.62 18.68 -10.14
CA ASP A 601 6.84 17.27 -9.83
C ASP A 601 5.48 16.55 -9.79
N LEU A 602 5.47 15.22 -9.70
CA LEU A 602 4.26 14.39 -9.79
C LEU A 602 3.15 14.83 -8.82
N SER A 603 3.51 15.32 -7.62
CA SER A 603 2.53 15.85 -6.65
C SER A 603 1.79 17.10 -7.14
N LYS A 604 2.38 17.83 -8.09
CA LYS A 604 1.87 19.08 -8.67
C LYS A 604 1.35 18.91 -10.10
N TYR A 605 2.00 18.06 -10.90
CA TYR A 605 1.67 17.88 -12.30
C TYR A 605 2.17 16.54 -12.85
N ASP A 606 1.26 15.79 -13.47
CA ASP A 606 1.54 14.52 -14.15
C ASP A 606 1.79 14.76 -15.64
N ILE A 607 3.02 14.46 -16.11
CA ILE A 607 3.44 14.73 -17.50
C ILE A 607 2.74 13.86 -18.55
N THR A 608 2.04 12.80 -18.13
CA THR A 608 1.24 11.98 -19.05
C THR A 608 -0.02 12.71 -19.53
N ARG A 609 -0.35 13.87 -18.94
CA ARG A 609 -1.48 14.73 -19.29
C ARG A 609 -1.07 15.87 -20.23
N PRO A 610 -1.97 16.35 -21.11
CA PRO A 610 -1.71 17.48 -22.00
C PRO A 610 -1.22 18.72 -21.26
N LEU A 611 -0.16 19.38 -21.72
CA LEU A 611 0.48 20.47 -20.99
C LEU A 611 -0.44 21.70 -20.92
N PRO A 612 -0.58 22.36 -19.75
CA PRO A 612 -1.60 23.38 -19.52
C PRO A 612 -1.21 24.76 -20.10
N TRP A 613 -0.27 24.77 -21.04
CA TRP A 613 0.29 25.97 -21.63
C TRP A 613 -0.24 26.18 -23.04
N GLU A 614 -0.31 27.44 -23.44
CA GLU A 614 -0.67 27.81 -24.81
C GLU A 614 0.42 27.40 -25.79
N ASP A 615 0.04 27.29 -27.07
CA ASP A 615 0.97 26.98 -28.15
C ASP A 615 2.06 28.06 -28.23
N GLY A 616 3.32 27.65 -28.38
CA GLY A 616 4.41 28.60 -28.62
C GLY A 616 4.68 29.61 -27.51
N CYS A 617 4.45 29.27 -26.24
CA CYS A 617 4.68 30.19 -25.11
C CYS A 617 5.87 29.84 -24.22
N VAL A 618 6.40 28.60 -24.28
CA VAL A 618 7.48 28.10 -23.43
C VAL A 618 8.84 28.30 -24.11
N ASP A 619 9.81 28.79 -23.34
CA ASP A 619 11.17 29.03 -23.83
C ASP A 619 12.06 27.80 -23.66
N ALA A 620 11.95 27.09 -22.53
CA ALA A 620 12.60 25.80 -22.37
C ALA A 620 11.93 24.86 -21.38
N TYR A 621 12.10 23.57 -21.63
CA TYR A 621 11.82 22.48 -20.70
C TYR A 621 13.11 21.80 -20.25
N PHE A 622 13.14 21.37 -18.98
CA PHE A 622 14.20 20.54 -18.44
C PHE A 622 13.63 19.37 -17.65
N LEU A 623 14.03 18.15 -18.00
CA LEU A 623 13.72 16.92 -17.27
C LEU A 623 15.02 16.19 -16.96
N GLU A 624 15.20 15.81 -15.70
CA GLU A 624 16.35 15.04 -15.22
C GLU A 624 15.85 13.77 -14.54
N HIS A 625 16.28 12.60 -15.02
CA HIS A 625 15.93 11.26 -14.52
C HIS A 625 14.43 11.12 -14.24
N MET A 626 13.61 11.39 -15.26
CA MET A 626 12.15 11.37 -15.14
C MET A 626 11.45 10.65 -16.29
N ILE A 627 11.90 10.86 -17.54
CA ILE A 627 11.21 10.36 -18.73
C ILE A 627 11.17 8.83 -18.83
N GLU A 628 12.06 8.14 -18.13
CA GLU A 628 12.12 6.69 -17.95
C GLU A 628 11.02 6.14 -17.01
N HIS A 629 10.37 6.99 -16.21
CA HIS A 629 9.32 6.59 -15.27
C HIS A 629 7.89 6.57 -15.87
N VAL A 630 7.74 6.95 -17.13
CA VAL A 630 6.48 6.89 -17.88
C VAL A 630 6.57 5.88 -19.03
N LEU A 631 5.44 5.38 -19.52
CA LEU A 631 5.42 4.46 -20.65
C LEU A 631 5.91 5.18 -21.93
N PRO A 632 6.54 4.48 -22.89
CA PRO A 632 7.03 5.11 -24.12
C PRO A 632 5.96 5.88 -24.91
N ALA A 633 4.71 5.39 -24.90
CA ALA A 633 3.58 6.07 -25.53
C ALA A 633 3.20 7.39 -24.82
N GLU A 634 3.34 7.43 -23.49
CA GLU A 634 3.08 8.63 -22.68
C GLU A 634 4.19 9.66 -22.87
N ALA A 635 5.47 9.22 -22.86
CA ALA A 635 6.61 10.06 -23.20
C ALA A 635 6.47 10.68 -24.60
N TYR A 636 6.06 9.89 -25.58
CA TYR A 636 5.78 10.38 -26.93
C TYR A 636 4.65 11.42 -26.97
N GLY A 637 3.59 11.21 -26.17
CA GLY A 637 2.53 12.20 -25.97
C GLY A 637 3.06 13.51 -25.37
N PHE A 638 3.91 13.42 -24.35
CA PHE A 638 4.58 14.57 -23.75
C PHE A 638 5.45 15.32 -24.76
N PHE A 639 6.25 14.64 -25.58
CA PHE A 639 7.09 15.31 -26.59
C PHE A 639 6.27 16.08 -27.62
N LYS A 640 5.09 15.59 -28.00
CA LYS A 640 4.16 16.34 -28.87
C LYS A 640 3.63 17.61 -28.19
N GLU A 641 3.31 17.52 -26.91
CA GLU A 641 2.83 18.67 -26.15
C GLU A 641 3.93 19.68 -25.85
N ALA A 642 5.15 19.22 -25.57
CA ALA A 642 6.33 20.06 -25.48
C ALA A 642 6.56 20.78 -26.83
N TRP A 643 6.42 20.08 -27.96
CA TRP A 643 6.56 20.68 -29.29
C TRP A 643 5.50 21.75 -29.55
N ARG A 644 4.25 21.46 -29.18
CA ARG A 644 3.14 22.41 -29.30
C ARG A 644 3.41 23.69 -28.50
N THR A 645 3.83 23.53 -27.25
CA THR A 645 3.98 24.64 -26.29
C THR A 645 5.29 25.40 -26.41
N LEU A 646 6.37 24.80 -26.94
CA LEU A 646 7.64 25.50 -27.19
C LEU A 646 7.50 26.58 -28.26
N LYS A 647 8.09 27.74 -28.00
CA LYS A 647 8.33 28.79 -29.00
C LYS A 647 9.23 28.26 -30.13
N PRO A 648 9.15 28.82 -31.35
CA PRO A 648 10.22 28.66 -32.33
C PRO A 648 11.57 29.08 -31.71
N GLY A 649 12.56 28.21 -31.76
CA GLY A 649 13.85 28.36 -31.07
C GLY A 649 13.88 27.90 -29.61
N GLY A 650 12.75 27.47 -29.05
CA GLY A 650 12.67 26.93 -27.69
C GLY A 650 13.21 25.50 -27.61
N VAL A 651 13.68 25.11 -26.41
CA VAL A 651 14.47 23.87 -26.24
C VAL A 651 13.89 22.95 -25.18
N LEU A 652 13.78 21.66 -25.49
CA LEU A 652 13.55 20.61 -24.52
C LEU A 652 14.89 19.93 -24.22
N ARG A 653 15.36 20.02 -22.97
CA ARG A 653 16.55 19.30 -22.49
C ARG A 653 16.12 18.11 -21.64
N LEU A 654 16.61 16.92 -22.01
CA LEU A 654 16.36 15.66 -21.34
C LEU A 654 17.68 15.07 -20.86
N SER A 655 17.76 14.72 -19.58
CA SER A 655 18.87 13.97 -18.99
C SER A 655 18.30 12.69 -18.37
N PHE A 656 18.81 11.52 -18.78
CA PHE A 656 18.21 10.23 -18.44
C PHE A 656 19.27 9.11 -18.38
N PRO A 657 18.96 7.98 -17.71
CA PRO A 657 19.87 6.84 -17.65
C PRO A 657 20.00 6.16 -19.02
N ASP A 658 21.23 6.07 -19.53
CA ASP A 658 21.52 5.46 -20.83
C ASP A 658 22.11 4.05 -20.65
N LEU A 659 21.24 3.05 -20.81
CA LEU A 659 21.62 1.65 -20.60
C LEU A 659 22.71 1.17 -21.56
N LEU A 660 22.71 1.63 -22.82
CA LEU A 660 23.73 1.20 -23.78
C LEU A 660 25.09 1.78 -23.41
N ARG A 661 25.12 3.00 -22.87
CA ARG A 661 26.34 3.63 -22.39
C ARG A 661 26.93 2.87 -21.21
N ILE A 662 26.11 2.52 -20.23
CA ILE A 662 26.50 1.69 -19.07
C ILE A 662 27.00 0.33 -19.55
N ALA A 663 26.22 -0.37 -20.39
CA ALA A 663 26.57 -1.70 -20.89
C ALA A 663 27.88 -1.73 -21.69
N LYS A 664 28.15 -0.68 -22.49
CA LYS A 664 29.32 -0.64 -23.38
C LYS A 664 30.58 -0.05 -22.75
N ARG A 665 30.44 0.82 -21.74
CA ARG A 665 31.55 1.64 -21.22
C ARG A 665 31.85 1.42 -19.74
N SER A 666 31.20 0.43 -19.10
CA SER A 666 31.53 0.01 -17.73
C SER A 666 33.02 -0.32 -17.58
N THR A 667 33.67 0.27 -16.58
CA THR A 667 35.08 0.02 -16.25
C THR A 667 35.23 -0.82 -14.99
N PRO A 668 36.39 -1.46 -14.74
CA PRO A 668 36.66 -2.13 -13.47
C PRO A 668 36.50 -1.21 -12.23
N GLU A 669 36.76 0.08 -12.38
CA GLU A 669 36.55 1.09 -11.33
C GLU A 669 35.07 1.27 -11.02
N TYR A 670 34.22 1.25 -12.05
CA TYR A 670 32.77 1.34 -11.91
C TYR A 670 32.19 0.07 -11.26
N ILE A 671 32.68 -1.11 -11.62
CA ILE A 671 32.33 -2.39 -10.98
C ILE A 671 32.65 -2.35 -9.48
N ARG A 672 33.86 -1.91 -9.09
CA ARG A 672 34.23 -1.77 -7.67
C ARG A 672 33.33 -0.78 -6.92
N PHE A 673 32.96 0.32 -7.57
CA PHE A 673 32.00 1.27 -7.00
C PHE A 673 30.63 0.64 -6.74
N LEU A 674 30.13 -0.20 -7.65
CA LEU A 674 28.86 -0.92 -7.46
C LEU A 674 28.94 -1.91 -6.30
N GLU A 675 30.07 -2.62 -6.16
CA GLU A 675 30.33 -3.54 -5.04
C GLU A 675 30.36 -2.79 -3.69
N GLU A 676 31.06 -1.65 -3.62
CA GLU A 676 31.18 -0.83 -2.41
C GLU A 676 29.85 -0.20 -1.98
N ASN A 677 28.95 0.10 -2.91
CA ASN A 677 27.63 0.66 -2.62
C ASN A 677 26.53 -0.41 -2.48
N HIS A 678 26.89 -1.70 -2.49
CA HIS A 678 25.96 -2.83 -2.41
C HIS A 678 24.84 -2.81 -3.47
N TRP A 679 25.14 -2.30 -4.67
CA TRP A 679 24.21 -2.23 -5.80
C TRP A 679 24.22 -3.54 -6.59
N GLY A 680 23.74 -4.62 -5.95
CA GLY A 680 23.65 -5.96 -6.54
C GLY A 680 24.95 -6.77 -6.40
N ASP A 681 25.34 -7.52 -7.44
CA ASP A 681 26.48 -8.45 -7.45
C ASP A 681 27.80 -7.84 -7.94
N GLY A 682 27.85 -6.51 -8.14
CA GLY A 682 29.02 -5.81 -8.64
C GLY A 682 29.23 -5.86 -10.16
N SER A 683 28.41 -6.62 -10.90
CA SER A 683 28.51 -6.68 -12.35
C SER A 683 27.80 -5.51 -13.07
N PRO A 684 28.19 -5.18 -14.32
CA PRO A 684 27.38 -4.30 -15.16
C PRO A 684 25.95 -4.81 -15.33
N GLY A 685 25.74 -6.13 -15.26
CA GLY A 685 24.42 -6.75 -15.30
C GLY A 685 23.55 -6.38 -14.10
N SER A 686 24.10 -6.30 -12.89
CA SER A 686 23.35 -5.84 -11.72
C SER A 686 23.11 -4.34 -11.73
N ALA A 687 24.02 -3.53 -12.28
CA ALA A 687 23.75 -2.10 -12.51
C ALA A 687 22.55 -1.90 -13.43
N LEU A 688 22.53 -2.62 -14.56
CA LEU A 688 21.41 -2.60 -15.50
C LEU A 688 20.12 -3.10 -14.83
N ARG A 689 20.19 -4.19 -14.05
CA ARG A 689 19.05 -4.73 -13.31
C ARG A 689 18.50 -3.73 -12.30
N ASN A 690 19.35 -3.03 -11.55
CA ASN A 690 18.90 -2.02 -10.59
C ASN A 690 18.18 -0.86 -11.29
N ILE A 691 18.73 -0.37 -12.39
CA ILE A 691 18.10 0.68 -13.20
C ILE A 691 16.76 0.21 -13.78
N ILE A 692 16.65 -1.05 -14.19
CA ILE A 692 15.42 -1.60 -14.80
C ILE A 692 14.36 -1.93 -13.74
N GLU A 693 14.73 -2.60 -12.65
CA GLU A 693 13.79 -3.22 -11.70
C GLU A 693 13.60 -2.39 -10.42
N ASN A 694 14.66 -1.83 -9.86
CA ASN A 694 14.61 -1.24 -8.51
C ASN A 694 14.15 0.22 -8.51
N HIS A 695 14.35 0.94 -9.61
CA HIS A 695 13.90 2.34 -9.75
C HIS A 695 12.49 2.46 -10.35
N HIS A 696 11.79 1.35 -10.57
CA HIS A 696 10.45 1.31 -11.16
C HIS A 696 10.35 2.06 -12.50
N HIS A 697 11.42 2.04 -13.31
CA HIS A 697 11.41 2.61 -14.66
C HIS A 697 10.41 1.83 -15.53
N LYS A 698 9.59 2.57 -16.27
CA LYS A 698 8.59 2.03 -17.20
C LYS A 698 9.07 2.02 -18.65
N ALA A 699 10.13 2.77 -18.94
CA ALA A 699 10.73 2.89 -20.26
C ALA A 699 12.26 2.91 -20.16
N LEU A 700 12.90 2.43 -21.22
CA LEU A 700 14.36 2.42 -21.33
C LEU A 700 14.76 3.24 -22.55
N TRP A 701 15.73 4.13 -22.36
CA TRP A 701 16.13 5.09 -23.37
C TRP A 701 17.63 5.02 -23.65
N THR A 702 17.98 5.33 -24.89
CA THR A 702 19.35 5.63 -25.33
C THR A 702 19.31 6.97 -26.06
N ALA A 703 20.43 7.69 -26.09
CA ALA A 703 20.51 8.96 -26.82
C ALA A 703 20.02 8.84 -28.27
N GLU A 704 20.35 7.74 -28.95
CA GLU A 704 19.93 7.49 -30.34
C GLU A 704 18.42 7.25 -30.47
N THR A 705 17.82 6.50 -29.54
CA THR A 705 16.38 6.22 -29.58
C THR A 705 15.53 7.47 -29.31
N LEU A 706 15.91 8.29 -28.33
CA LEU A 706 15.20 9.54 -28.06
C LEU A 706 15.43 10.57 -29.16
N ALA A 707 16.65 10.68 -29.70
CA ALA A 707 16.93 11.54 -30.84
C ALA A 707 16.03 11.18 -32.04
N ALA A 708 15.98 9.91 -32.43
CA ALA A 708 15.16 9.47 -33.57
C ALA A 708 13.66 9.77 -33.37
N ILE A 709 13.15 9.61 -32.15
CA ILE A 709 11.76 9.93 -31.82
C ILE A 709 11.50 11.43 -31.93
N LEU A 710 12.37 12.26 -31.36
CA LEU A 710 12.21 13.72 -31.36
C LEU A 710 12.41 14.30 -32.77
N GLU A 711 13.35 13.78 -33.56
CA GLU A 711 13.50 14.11 -34.99
C GLU A 711 12.22 13.81 -35.77
N SER A 712 11.56 12.67 -35.49
CA SER A 712 10.30 12.30 -36.15
C SER A 712 9.15 13.29 -35.86
N LEU A 713 9.26 14.07 -34.77
CA LEU A 713 8.31 15.12 -34.40
C LEU A 713 8.69 16.50 -34.97
N GLY A 714 9.86 16.62 -35.60
CA GLY A 714 10.34 17.85 -36.25
C GLY A 714 11.39 18.62 -35.45
N TYR A 715 11.85 18.11 -34.31
CA TYR A 715 12.92 18.74 -33.53
C TYR A 715 14.28 18.68 -34.23
N GLU A 716 15.06 19.74 -34.05
CA GLU A 716 16.50 19.75 -34.32
C GLU A 716 17.22 19.23 -33.07
N ILE A 717 17.99 18.15 -33.21
CA ILE A 717 18.59 17.44 -32.07
C ILE A 717 20.07 17.76 -31.91
N SER A 718 20.47 17.95 -30.65
CA SER A 718 21.86 17.97 -30.22
C SER A 718 22.06 17.01 -29.06
N ILE A 719 23.05 16.12 -29.18
CA ILE A 719 23.48 15.26 -28.06
C ILE A 719 24.59 16.00 -27.34
N CYS A 720 24.38 16.30 -26.06
CA CYS A 720 25.26 17.16 -25.27
C CYS A 720 25.98 16.36 -24.17
N SER A 721 27.14 16.87 -23.75
CA SER A 721 27.77 16.42 -22.50
C SER A 721 26.97 16.91 -21.29
N LEU A 722 27.11 16.23 -20.16
CA LEU A 722 26.48 16.62 -18.90
C LEU A 722 26.93 18.04 -18.50
N GLY A 723 25.99 18.91 -18.13
CA GLY A 723 26.26 20.31 -17.77
C GLY A 723 26.62 21.24 -18.93
N GLU A 724 26.88 20.73 -20.14
CA GLU A 724 27.16 21.54 -21.33
C GLU A 724 25.88 21.83 -22.13
N SER A 725 25.66 23.10 -22.47
CA SER A 725 24.57 23.54 -23.35
C SER A 725 24.99 24.81 -24.10
N SER A 726 24.55 24.95 -25.34
CA SER A 726 24.66 26.20 -26.11
C SER A 726 23.68 27.27 -25.61
N HIS A 727 22.69 26.89 -24.80
CA HIS A 727 21.67 27.78 -24.22
C HIS A 727 22.06 28.18 -22.79
N PRO A 728 22.32 29.47 -22.50
CA PRO A 728 22.87 29.89 -21.21
C PRO A 728 22.07 29.45 -19.96
N HIS A 729 20.73 29.39 -20.08
CA HIS A 729 19.86 28.99 -18.97
C HIS A 729 19.83 27.47 -18.71
N LEU A 730 20.33 26.66 -19.65
CA LEU A 730 20.44 25.21 -19.55
C LEU A 730 21.86 24.73 -19.18
N GLN A 731 22.81 25.65 -18.97
CA GLN A 731 24.17 25.28 -18.55
C GLN A 731 24.19 24.87 -17.08
N GLY A 732 24.72 23.67 -16.80
CA GLY A 732 24.89 23.15 -15.44
C GLY A 732 23.59 22.92 -14.66
N VAL A 733 22.46 22.66 -15.34
CA VAL A 733 21.15 22.47 -14.70
C VAL A 733 20.99 21.10 -14.05
N GLU A 734 21.73 20.08 -14.50
CA GLU A 734 21.74 18.75 -13.89
C GLU A 734 22.39 18.76 -12.50
N LYS A 735 21.63 18.34 -11.48
CA LYS A 735 22.13 18.26 -10.09
C LYS A 735 21.99 16.89 -9.46
N HIS A 736 21.28 15.93 -10.07
CA HIS A 736 21.25 14.55 -9.58
C HIS A 736 22.68 13.99 -9.40
N ALA A 737 23.57 14.42 -10.30
CA ALA A 737 24.98 14.14 -10.28
C ALA A 737 25.78 14.79 -9.12
N THR A 738 25.22 15.70 -8.31
CA THR A 738 25.94 16.32 -7.16
C THR A 738 25.69 15.62 -5.82
N GLN A 739 24.74 14.69 -5.73
CA GLN A 739 24.40 13.97 -4.49
C GLN A 739 24.99 12.55 -4.40
N GLN A 740 25.48 11.98 -5.51
CA GLN A 740 26.16 10.68 -5.56
C GLN A 740 27.65 10.88 -5.93
N GLY A 741 28.55 10.10 -5.33
CA GLY A 741 30.01 10.26 -5.42
C GLY A 741 30.59 10.44 -6.84
N HIS A 742 31.75 11.11 -6.89
CA HIS A 742 32.15 12.00 -7.99
C HIS A 742 32.76 11.40 -9.29
N ALA A 743 32.61 10.11 -9.64
CA ALA A 743 33.44 9.51 -10.71
C ALA A 743 32.72 8.92 -11.96
N PHE A 744 31.41 8.63 -11.92
CA PHE A 744 30.75 7.85 -13.01
C PHE A 744 29.56 8.55 -13.69
N LYS A 745 29.43 9.87 -13.48
CA LYS A 745 28.32 10.71 -13.95
C LYS A 745 28.16 10.68 -15.48
N ASP A 746 29.27 10.75 -16.19
CA ASP A 746 29.31 10.69 -17.66
C ASP A 746 29.12 9.27 -18.22
N LEU A 747 29.10 8.24 -17.35
CA LEU A 747 28.86 6.87 -17.76
C LEU A 747 27.37 6.56 -17.76
N GLU A 748 26.65 6.99 -16.72
CA GLU A 748 25.25 6.61 -16.49
C GLU A 748 24.25 7.54 -17.19
N THR A 749 24.55 8.84 -17.29
CA THR A 749 23.60 9.82 -17.82
C THR A 749 23.96 10.25 -19.24
N SER A 750 22.96 10.28 -20.12
CA SER A 750 23.04 10.94 -21.43
C SER A 750 22.12 12.17 -21.46
N CYS A 751 22.54 13.22 -22.16
CA CYS A 751 21.77 14.44 -22.34
C CYS A 751 21.40 14.63 -23.82
N VAL A 752 20.13 14.88 -24.09
CA VAL A 752 19.60 15.20 -25.42
C VAL A 752 18.88 16.54 -25.35
N GLU A 753 19.27 17.48 -26.20
CA GLU A 753 18.56 18.73 -26.45
C GLU A 753 17.79 18.63 -27.75
N ALA A 754 16.51 19.00 -27.70
CA ALA A 754 15.61 19.02 -28.83
C ALA A 754 15.05 20.43 -28.99
N MET A 755 15.54 21.14 -30.01
CA MET A 755 15.14 22.51 -30.31
C MET A 755 14.02 22.52 -31.35
N LYS A 756 13.02 23.35 -31.13
CA LYS A 756 12.00 23.62 -32.15
C LYS A 756 12.57 24.60 -33.20
N PRO A 757 12.56 24.27 -34.51
CA PRO A 757 13.12 25.13 -35.54
C PRO A 757 12.50 26.53 -35.54
N PHE A 758 13.29 27.56 -35.85
CA PHE A 758 12.81 28.95 -35.91
C PHE A 758 11.72 29.20 -36.97
N ASN A 759 11.60 28.31 -37.96
CA ASN A 759 10.65 28.43 -39.08
C ASN A 759 9.45 27.47 -38.97
N SER A 760 9.23 26.87 -37.80
CA SER A 760 8.20 25.84 -37.56
C SER A 760 6.85 26.37 -37.11
#